data_AF-A0A354GLE3-F1
#
_entry.id   AF-A0A354GLE3-F1
#
_cell.length_a   1.000
_cell.length_b   1.000
_cell.length_c   1.000
_cell.angle_alpha   90.00
_cell.angle_beta   90.00
_cell.angle_gamma   90.00
#
_symmetry.space_group_name_H-M   'P 1'
#
loop_
_entity.id
_entity.type
_entity.pdbx_description
1 polymer ?
#
loop_
_entity_poly.entity_id
_entity_poly.type
_entity_poly.pdbx_seq_one_letter_code
_entity_poly.pdbx_strand_id
1 'polypeptide(L)'
;MQRVPVRSPCSWAGDTGEIWRLRKRGRWGLPSGKPHRSGTAPALGLRAGKVAVTTIPQTASKKETQPMWLTSVLDYLKSTSLRTQARRVRRERRGKKPAATRLILEALEDRCLLSFSPAVIYPVGASPQAVVTGDFNGDGRLDLAVANLSSNTVSILLGNADGTFQAAQNFATGAGPQSLAVGDFNGDGKLDLVTVNANDVSVLLGNGNGAFQAPQSLVLPGQFPPGYTGSTALPQAPTSVAVGDINGDGKLDLAVRGVTAFTVLTGSGYYGNYYTTYTDGYVNVLLGNGDASFTPKAASHLDNGDPSALALGDFNGDGKLDVVAVTTSGSGVSVLPGNGDGTLQAPVHSASGVGFNSVVTGDLNGDGKLDLVTRSSDGNGVLVQKGNGDGTFQAPADIPLPGLFLANYSGVEPLPLPQHPEAVVVGDLNGDGKLDLAVTTTSSYSVFTGSGYYGNYYSAVYKGNVNVLLGHGDGTFTDAQIAPLNGANPYALAAGNFNGDAFPDLAVADPWANSVSVLLNAGDWSTTSPSSFSVSGFPASTTAGEAGSFTVTAKNADGTTAAGYTGTVHFASSDGQAVLPGVYTFTAADGGVHTFSAILETAGTQSITAADTLALGLTGSETGVTVNPAAASHFGVVAPAGSTAGSAFSVTVTALDPYNNTATGYTGAVHFTSTDGQAVLPSNYTFTVADNGVHTFSSGVILKTAGTQTVTASDTVTSAITGGAAVAINPAAASTMTVTGFPSSTTAGVAGGFTVTLKDAYGNTASGYTGTVHFTSSDGKAALPANYTFTVADAGVHTFSVILKTAGTQSITVADTTTASLTGTDGGVTVKPAAASQFIISAASSVTSGVAFSLTITVEDAYGNVVTGYVGTIHFKSTDRTATLPANYTFTAADKGVHTFTGLVLNKTGKQTLTVTDTLNSTLTNSVIEDVLAAPRKHK
;
A
#
# COMPACT_ATOMS: atom_id res chain seq x y z
N MET A 1 -7.83 -73.37 16.33
CA MET A 1 -7.25 -72.27 17.13
C MET A 1 -5.88 -72.00 16.55
N GLN A 2 -5.61 -70.77 16.13
CA GLN A 2 -4.29 -70.35 15.69
C GLN A 2 -3.98 -69.08 16.48
N ARG A 3 -2.81 -69.07 17.14
CA ARG A 3 -2.30 -67.87 17.79
C ARG A 3 -1.99 -66.85 16.69
N VAL A 4 -2.66 -65.72 16.70
CA VAL A 4 -2.28 -64.55 15.92
C VAL A 4 -1.97 -63.46 16.95
N PRO A 5 -0.72 -63.00 17.07
CA PRO A 5 -0.43 -61.82 17.86
C PRO A 5 -1.03 -60.62 17.11
N VAL A 6 -2.09 -60.03 17.66
CA VAL A 6 -2.53 -58.70 17.23
C VAL A 6 -1.75 -57.72 18.09
N ARG A 7 -0.75 -57.06 17.53
CA ARG A 7 -0.31 -55.77 18.07
C ARG A 7 -1.42 -54.79 17.72
N SER A 8 -2.28 -54.48 18.70
CA SER A 8 -3.14 -53.31 18.61
C SER A 8 -2.25 -52.08 18.77
N PRO A 9 -2.34 -51.06 17.90
CA PRO A 9 -1.59 -49.80 18.08
C PRO A 9 -2.09 -48.98 19.30
N CYS A 10 -3.27 -49.32 19.84
CA CYS A 10 -3.93 -48.55 20.88
C CYS A 10 -3.74 -49.18 22.26
N SER A 11 -2.60 -48.93 22.92
CA SER A 11 -2.48 -49.08 24.37
C SER A 11 -1.47 -48.06 24.91
N TRP A 12 -1.92 -47.19 25.82
CA TRP A 12 -1.02 -46.55 26.78
C TRP A 12 -0.30 -47.62 27.59
N ALA A 13 0.94 -47.37 27.98
CA ALA A 13 1.75 -48.31 28.76
C ALA A 13 1.04 -48.69 30.08
N GLY A 14 0.47 -49.89 30.16
CA GLY A 14 -0.11 -50.41 31.41
C GLY A 14 -1.01 -51.64 31.34
N ASP A 15 -1.85 -51.81 30.31
CA ASP A 15 -2.92 -52.83 30.36
C ASP A 15 -2.75 -53.99 29.36
N THR A 16 -2.45 -55.18 29.87
CA THR A 16 -2.49 -56.45 29.10
C THR A 16 -3.78 -57.22 29.41
N GLY A 17 -4.77 -57.18 28.49
CA GLY A 17 -5.97 -58.03 28.55
C GLY A 17 -6.19 -58.81 27.24
N GLU A 18 -6.23 -60.14 27.31
CA GLU A 18 -6.33 -61.07 26.16
C GLU A 18 -7.80 -61.43 25.80
N ILE A 19 -8.14 -61.53 24.50
CA ILE A 19 -9.48 -62.03 24.05
C ILE A 19 -9.34 -63.05 22.90
N TRP A 20 -10.07 -64.18 22.99
CA TRP A 20 -10.10 -65.27 22.00
C TRP A 20 -11.36 -65.23 21.11
N ARG A 21 -11.23 -65.38 19.77
CA ARG A 21 -12.36 -65.46 18.82
C ARG A 21 -12.64 -66.89 18.32
N LEU A 22 -13.92 -67.27 18.26
CA LEU A 22 -14.42 -68.51 17.62
C LEU A 22 -15.09 -68.18 16.26
N ARG A 23 -14.68 -68.83 15.16
CA ARG A 23 -15.32 -68.67 13.82
C ARG A 23 -16.40 -69.72 13.58
N LYS A 24 -17.58 -69.30 13.11
CA LYS A 24 -18.68 -70.15 12.61
C LYS A 24 -18.71 -70.06 11.07
N ARG A 25 -18.65 -71.19 10.35
CA ARG A 25 -18.73 -71.25 8.86
C ARG A 25 -20.19 -71.26 8.39
N GLY A 26 -20.50 -70.45 7.37
CA GLY A 26 -21.74 -70.47 6.58
C GLY A 26 -21.46 -70.79 5.10
N ARG A 27 -22.37 -71.53 4.47
CA ARG A 27 -22.26 -72.25 3.18
C ARG A 27 -22.22 -71.34 1.94
N TRP A 28 -21.50 -71.80 0.91
CA TRP A 28 -21.54 -71.32 -0.48
C TRP A 28 -22.48 -72.19 -1.34
N GLY A 29 -23.22 -71.56 -2.26
CA GLY A 29 -23.96 -72.20 -3.36
C GLY A 29 -23.09 -72.35 -4.61
N LEU A 30 -23.31 -73.43 -5.36
CA LEU A 30 -22.54 -73.89 -6.53
C LEU A 30 -22.97 -73.22 -7.86
N PRO A 31 -22.06 -73.05 -8.84
CA PRO A 31 -22.35 -72.75 -10.24
C PRO A 31 -22.38 -74.02 -11.14
N SER A 32 -23.11 -73.96 -12.25
CA SER A 32 -23.32 -75.07 -13.21
C SER A 32 -22.31 -75.09 -14.37
N GLY A 33 -21.61 -76.24 -14.52
CA GLY A 33 -20.93 -76.95 -15.66
C GLY A 33 -20.50 -76.25 -16.96
N LYS A 34 -19.50 -76.67 -17.75
CA LYS A 34 -18.52 -77.79 -17.89
C LYS A 34 -17.85 -77.59 -19.30
N PRO A 35 -16.89 -78.40 -19.83
CA PRO A 35 -15.75 -79.16 -19.26
C PRO A 35 -14.43 -79.06 -20.10
N HIS A 36 -13.28 -79.56 -19.60
CA HIS A 36 -12.45 -80.63 -20.24
C HIS A 36 -11.16 -81.00 -19.46
N ARG A 37 -11.02 -82.32 -19.18
CA ARG A 37 -9.86 -83.27 -19.07
C ARG A 37 -8.43 -82.76 -18.72
N SER A 38 -7.55 -83.43 -17.96
CA SER A 38 -7.44 -84.83 -17.46
C SER A 38 -6.19 -85.01 -16.56
N GLY A 39 -6.27 -85.94 -15.57
CA GLY A 39 -5.18 -86.74 -14.98
C GLY A 39 -4.46 -86.13 -13.75
N THR A 40 -4.12 -86.80 -12.65
CA THR A 40 -4.12 -88.22 -12.21
C THR A 40 -3.92 -88.26 -10.67
N ALA A 41 -4.41 -89.34 -10.02
CA ALA A 41 -4.50 -89.68 -8.57
C ALA A 41 -3.13 -89.92 -7.86
N PRO A 42 -2.99 -90.44 -6.59
CA PRO A 42 -3.94 -90.98 -5.57
C PRO A 42 -3.69 -90.54 -4.08
N ALA A 43 -4.68 -90.47 -3.15
CA ALA A 43 -5.35 -91.48 -2.29
C ALA A 43 -4.78 -91.65 -0.85
N LEU A 44 -5.65 -92.17 0.05
CA LEU A 44 -5.54 -92.51 1.50
C LEU A 44 -6.07 -91.40 2.45
N GLY A 45 -7.04 -91.59 3.35
CA GLY A 45 -7.73 -92.79 3.83
C GLY A 45 -7.88 -92.73 5.37
N LEU A 46 -9.12 -92.82 5.86
CA LEU A 46 -9.57 -93.34 7.17
C LEU A 46 -9.78 -92.40 8.40
N ARG A 47 -11.08 -92.36 8.75
CA ARG A 47 -11.73 -92.69 10.04
C ARG A 47 -11.92 -91.65 11.15
N ALA A 48 -13.20 -91.57 11.54
CA ALA A 48 -13.78 -90.89 12.68
C ALA A 48 -13.70 -91.73 13.98
N GLY A 49 -13.60 -91.03 15.11
CA GLY A 49 -13.75 -91.55 16.47
C GLY A 49 -14.64 -90.61 17.30
N LYS A 50 -15.57 -91.22 18.06
CA LYS A 50 -16.63 -90.65 18.91
C LYS A 50 -16.13 -90.07 20.25
N VAL A 51 -17.10 -89.53 21.02
CA VAL A 51 -17.27 -89.50 22.51
C VAL A 51 -17.23 -88.07 23.07
N ALA A 52 -18.06 -87.61 24.00
CA ALA A 52 -19.42 -87.92 24.50
C ALA A 52 -19.85 -86.70 25.36
N VAL A 53 -21.16 -86.53 25.54
CA VAL A 53 -21.79 -85.52 26.40
C VAL A 53 -21.91 -86.06 27.82
N THR A 54 -21.75 -85.21 28.84
CA THR A 54 -22.21 -85.48 30.21
C THR A 54 -22.77 -84.20 30.85
N THR A 55 -23.89 -84.33 31.55
CA THR A 55 -24.79 -83.26 32.03
C THR A 55 -24.78 -83.10 33.56
N ILE A 56 -24.64 -81.83 34.02
CA ILE A 56 -25.23 -81.04 35.15
C ILE A 56 -25.23 -81.62 36.59
N PRO A 57 -25.07 -80.78 37.66
CA PRO A 57 -26.26 -80.17 38.31
C PRO A 57 -26.10 -78.72 38.82
N GLN A 58 -27.23 -78.01 38.95
CA GLN A 58 -27.38 -76.73 39.68
C GLN A 58 -27.36 -76.96 41.20
N THR A 59 -26.74 -76.04 41.97
CA THR A 59 -27.29 -75.37 43.18
C THR A 59 -26.24 -74.49 43.90
N ALA A 60 -26.73 -73.47 44.63
CA ALA A 60 -26.11 -72.71 45.73
C ALA A 60 -25.42 -71.34 45.44
N SER A 61 -26.23 -70.27 45.58
CA SER A 61 -26.00 -69.06 46.41
C SER A 61 -24.60 -68.86 47.03
N LYS A 62 -23.93 -67.77 46.64
CA LYS A 62 -23.08 -66.93 47.52
C LYS A 62 -22.94 -65.51 46.97
N LYS A 63 -23.11 -64.53 47.87
CA LYS A 63 -22.85 -63.10 47.65
C LYS A 63 -21.39 -62.90 47.26
N GLU A 64 -21.14 -62.30 46.09
CA GLU A 64 -19.89 -61.64 45.74
C GLU A 64 -20.22 -60.25 45.23
N THR A 65 -19.67 -59.26 45.92
CA THR A 65 -19.68 -57.84 45.62
C THR A 65 -19.09 -57.59 44.23
N GLN A 66 -19.92 -57.08 43.32
CA GLN A 66 -19.50 -56.53 42.04
C GLN A 66 -18.59 -55.31 42.29
N PRO A 67 -17.47 -55.13 41.58
CA PRO A 67 -16.72 -53.88 41.62
C PRO A 67 -17.59 -52.75 41.03
N MET A 68 -17.76 -51.66 41.78
CA MET A 68 -18.59 -50.49 41.45
C MET A 68 -18.04 -49.63 40.29
N TRP A 69 -17.43 -50.22 39.28
CA TRP A 69 -16.90 -49.50 38.11
C TRP A 69 -17.79 -49.62 36.87
N LEU A 70 -18.79 -50.52 36.87
CA LEU A 70 -19.67 -50.71 35.71
C LEU A 70 -20.97 -49.89 35.76
N THR A 71 -21.37 -49.39 36.93
CA THR A 71 -22.59 -48.57 37.09
C THR A 71 -22.35 -47.10 36.75
N SER A 72 -21.16 -46.56 36.98
CA SER A 72 -20.85 -45.13 36.76
C SER A 72 -20.69 -44.77 35.27
N VAL A 73 -20.15 -45.68 34.46
CA VAL A 73 -20.05 -45.50 32.99
C VAL A 73 -21.43 -45.52 32.32
N LEU A 74 -22.36 -46.30 32.87
CA LEU A 74 -23.73 -46.43 32.36
C LEU A 74 -24.64 -45.25 32.74
N ASP A 75 -24.28 -44.45 33.75
CA ASP A 75 -25.01 -43.23 34.10
C ASP A 75 -24.41 -41.97 33.44
N TYR A 76 -23.10 -41.93 33.16
CA TYR A 76 -22.49 -40.89 32.32
C TYR A 76 -22.98 -40.94 30.87
N LEU A 77 -23.19 -42.14 30.31
CA LEU A 77 -23.82 -42.32 29.00
C LEU A 77 -25.33 -41.97 28.96
N LYS A 78 -25.94 -41.61 30.10
CA LYS A 78 -27.34 -41.17 30.17
C LYS A 78 -27.50 -39.65 30.33
N SER A 79 -26.44 -38.89 30.59
CA SER A 79 -26.49 -37.42 30.67
C SER A 79 -26.12 -36.77 29.34
N THR A 80 -27.16 -36.21 28.70
CA THR A 80 -27.09 -35.07 27.77
C THR A 80 -26.27 -35.19 26.47
N SER A 81 -26.76 -36.01 25.52
CA SER A 81 -26.72 -35.65 24.07
C SER A 81 -27.64 -36.51 23.18
N LEU A 82 -27.98 -37.74 23.59
CA LEU A 82 -28.75 -38.67 22.73
C LEU A 82 -30.30 -38.61 22.87
N ARG A 83 -30.85 -37.83 23.82
CA ARG A 83 -32.32 -37.77 24.02
C ARG A 83 -33.05 -37.07 22.87
N THR A 84 -32.39 -36.20 22.11
CA THR A 84 -32.99 -35.45 21.00
C THR A 84 -32.97 -36.26 19.70
N GLN A 85 -31.92 -37.04 19.43
CA GLN A 85 -31.88 -37.98 18.30
C GLN A 85 -32.81 -39.19 18.49
N ALA A 86 -32.97 -39.70 19.72
CA ALA A 86 -33.85 -40.83 20.02
C ALA A 86 -35.35 -40.52 19.86
N ARG A 87 -35.77 -39.25 19.84
CA ARG A 87 -37.16 -38.85 19.55
C ARG A 87 -37.46 -38.77 18.06
N ARG A 88 -36.48 -38.43 17.22
CA ARG A 88 -36.64 -38.37 15.75
C ARG A 88 -36.70 -39.76 15.11
N VAL A 89 -36.01 -40.75 15.69
CA VAL A 89 -36.02 -42.15 15.21
C VAL A 89 -37.25 -42.94 15.70
N ARG A 90 -38.02 -42.44 16.68
CA ARG A 90 -39.16 -43.19 17.26
C ARG A 90 -40.46 -43.13 16.44
N ARG A 91 -40.50 -42.40 15.31
CA ARG A 91 -41.67 -42.35 14.41
C ARG A 91 -41.52 -43.22 13.16
N GLU A 92 -40.36 -43.84 12.95
CA GLU A 92 -40.13 -44.78 11.87
C GLU A 92 -39.61 -46.11 12.43
N ARG A 93 -40.17 -47.23 11.97
CA ARG A 93 -39.83 -48.63 12.32
C ARG A 93 -40.52 -49.21 13.56
N ARG A 94 -41.82 -49.45 13.42
CA ARG A 94 -42.45 -50.66 13.98
C ARG A 94 -41.89 -51.87 13.21
N GLY A 95 -41.08 -52.70 13.89
CA GLY A 95 -40.77 -54.06 13.44
C GLY A 95 -39.31 -54.35 13.15
N LYS A 96 -38.52 -54.65 14.20
CA LYS A 96 -37.52 -55.74 14.32
C LYS A 96 -36.61 -55.48 15.53
N LYS A 97 -36.51 -56.46 16.43
CA LYS A 97 -35.63 -56.51 17.63
C LYS A 97 -34.17 -56.86 17.23
N PRO A 98 -33.16 -56.58 18.08
CA PRO A 98 -32.14 -55.58 17.78
C PRO A 98 -30.75 -56.15 17.44
N ALA A 99 -30.02 -55.40 16.60
CA ALA A 99 -28.58 -55.51 16.42
C ALA A 99 -27.86 -54.59 17.43
N ALA A 100 -27.94 -54.90 18.72
CA ALA A 100 -27.26 -54.12 19.77
C ALA A 100 -25.75 -54.40 19.86
N THR A 101 -25.23 -55.37 19.09
CA THR A 101 -23.80 -55.76 19.13
C THR A 101 -22.98 -55.17 17.97
N ARG A 102 -23.62 -54.49 17.00
CA ARG A 102 -22.93 -53.89 15.85
C ARG A 102 -22.65 -52.40 16.03
N LEU A 103 -23.43 -51.72 16.88
CA LEU A 103 -23.24 -50.30 17.21
C LEU A 103 -22.02 -49.99 18.10
N ILE A 104 -21.40 -51.01 18.69
CA ILE A 104 -20.23 -50.82 19.58
C ILE A 104 -18.91 -51.04 18.83
N LEU A 105 -18.92 -51.74 17.69
CA LEU A 105 -17.73 -51.92 16.87
C LEU A 105 -17.53 -50.76 15.89
N GLU A 106 -18.61 -50.21 15.32
CA GLU A 106 -18.52 -49.04 14.43
C GLU A 106 -18.15 -47.75 15.22
N ALA A 107 -18.38 -47.67 16.53
CA ALA A 107 -17.96 -46.53 17.37
C ALA A 107 -16.53 -46.64 17.95
N LEU A 108 -15.82 -47.74 17.66
CA LEU A 108 -14.43 -47.97 18.09
C LEU A 108 -13.45 -47.98 16.90
N GLU A 109 -13.95 -48.05 15.66
CA GLU A 109 -13.13 -47.99 14.44
C GLU A 109 -12.83 -46.54 14.01
N ASP A 110 -13.61 -45.55 14.44
CA ASP A 110 -13.36 -44.10 14.21
C ASP A 110 -12.39 -43.45 15.23
N ARG A 111 -11.72 -44.24 16.08
CA ARG A 111 -10.67 -43.72 16.97
C ARG A 111 -9.28 -44.04 16.41
N CYS A 112 -8.96 -43.50 15.24
CA CYS A 112 -7.58 -43.06 15.03
C CYS A 112 -7.44 -41.82 15.90
N LEU A 113 -6.75 -41.96 17.03
CA LEU A 113 -6.70 -40.89 18.02
C LEU A 113 -5.73 -39.83 17.52
N LEU A 114 -6.22 -38.59 17.40
CA LEU A 114 -5.40 -37.40 17.53
C LEU A 114 -4.38 -37.66 18.65
N SER A 115 -3.09 -37.52 18.32
CA SER A 115 -2.03 -37.82 19.28
C SER A 115 -0.88 -36.83 19.12
N PHE A 116 -0.92 -35.78 19.94
CA PHE A 116 0.25 -34.96 20.17
C PHE A 116 1.37 -35.73 20.85
N SER A 117 2.61 -35.52 20.39
CA SER A 117 3.82 -35.96 21.08
C SER A 117 3.88 -35.33 22.47
N PRO A 118 4.63 -35.93 23.41
CA PRO A 118 4.99 -35.24 24.64
C PRO A 118 5.64 -33.88 24.31
N ALA A 119 5.28 -32.85 25.06
CA ALA A 119 5.80 -31.50 24.86
C ALA A 119 7.33 -31.44 24.99
N VAL A 120 8.00 -30.93 23.96
CA VAL A 120 9.44 -30.64 23.97
C VAL A 120 9.63 -29.17 24.36
N ILE A 121 10.51 -28.91 25.33
CA ILE A 121 10.68 -27.57 25.91
C ILE A 121 11.91 -26.89 25.34
N TYR A 122 11.73 -25.66 24.87
CA TYR A 122 12.80 -24.77 24.42
C TYR A 122 12.88 -23.54 25.34
N PRO A 123 14.03 -23.30 26.01
CA PRO A 123 14.23 -22.10 26.81
C PRO A 123 14.22 -20.83 25.94
N VAL A 124 13.55 -19.79 26.42
CA VAL A 124 13.50 -18.46 25.78
C VAL A 124 13.80 -17.37 26.82
N GLY A 125 13.59 -16.10 26.46
CA GLY A 125 13.69 -14.99 27.42
C GLY A 125 12.65 -15.09 28.55
N ALA A 126 12.80 -14.21 29.55
CA ALA A 126 11.95 -14.23 30.74
C ALA A 126 10.54 -13.66 30.48
N SER A 127 9.53 -14.37 30.99
CA SER A 127 8.10 -14.06 30.87
C SER A 127 7.62 -13.90 29.41
N PRO A 128 7.68 -14.95 28.59
CA PRO A 128 7.16 -14.92 27.22
C PRO A 128 5.64 -14.67 27.18
N GLN A 129 5.17 -13.67 26.42
CA GLN A 129 3.76 -13.24 26.33
C GLN A 129 3.10 -13.53 24.99
N ALA A 130 3.88 -13.65 23.92
CA ALA A 130 3.36 -13.91 22.58
C ALA A 130 4.30 -14.87 21.85
N VAL A 131 3.74 -15.70 20.98
CA VAL A 131 4.47 -16.59 20.07
C VAL A 131 3.80 -16.53 18.71
N VAL A 132 4.60 -16.44 17.66
CA VAL A 132 4.16 -16.46 16.26
C VAL A 132 5.10 -17.33 15.43
N THR A 133 4.63 -17.77 14.27
CA THR A 133 5.35 -18.62 13.33
C THR A 133 5.68 -17.85 12.05
N GLY A 134 6.79 -18.20 11.40
CA GLY A 134 7.20 -17.61 10.11
C GLY A 134 8.55 -18.17 9.64
N ASP A 135 8.89 -18.01 8.37
CA ASP A 135 10.22 -18.36 7.85
C ASP A 135 11.14 -17.13 7.92
N PHE A 136 11.89 -16.98 9.02
CA PHE A 136 12.70 -15.79 9.28
C PHE A 136 14.09 -15.87 8.62
N ASN A 137 14.45 -17.01 8.02
CA ASN A 137 15.74 -17.24 7.39
C ASN A 137 15.66 -17.57 5.87
N GLY A 138 14.45 -17.67 5.31
CA GLY A 138 14.19 -17.92 3.90
C GLY A 138 14.50 -19.35 3.44
N ASP A 139 14.52 -20.35 4.34
CA ASP A 139 14.85 -21.73 4.01
C ASP A 139 13.63 -22.63 3.72
N GLY A 140 12.43 -22.06 3.79
CA GLY A 140 11.15 -22.73 3.57
C GLY A 140 10.62 -23.52 4.77
N ARG A 141 11.23 -23.37 5.96
CA ARG A 141 10.83 -24.05 7.21
C ARG A 141 10.25 -23.02 8.17
N LEU A 142 9.26 -23.43 8.96
CA LEU A 142 8.69 -22.55 9.97
C LEU A 142 9.60 -22.45 11.20
N ASP A 143 9.89 -21.21 11.57
CA ASP A 143 10.58 -20.80 12.78
C ASP A 143 9.59 -20.25 13.82
N LEU A 144 10.08 -19.98 15.03
CA LEU A 144 9.31 -19.33 16.09
C LEU A 144 9.91 -17.98 16.48
N ALA A 145 9.05 -16.97 16.62
CA ALA A 145 9.39 -15.71 17.27
C ALA A 145 8.56 -15.53 18.55
N VAL A 146 9.23 -15.18 19.66
CA VAL A 146 8.63 -15.18 21.01
C VAL A 146 8.92 -13.87 21.72
N ALA A 147 7.88 -13.12 22.10
CA ALA A 147 8.03 -11.84 22.79
C ALA A 147 8.19 -12.03 24.29
N ASN A 148 9.29 -11.55 24.89
CA ASN A 148 9.65 -11.81 26.28
C ASN A 148 9.52 -10.53 27.13
N LEU A 149 8.40 -10.40 27.84
CA LEU A 149 8.04 -9.17 28.54
C LEU A 149 9.09 -8.72 29.55
N SER A 150 9.61 -9.63 30.38
CA SER A 150 10.56 -9.24 31.43
C SER A 150 12.00 -9.08 30.94
N SER A 151 12.33 -9.67 29.78
CA SER A 151 13.68 -9.53 29.18
C SER A 151 13.80 -8.37 28.21
N ASN A 152 12.68 -7.76 27.77
CA ASN A 152 12.66 -6.73 26.73
C ASN A 152 13.30 -7.21 25.42
N THR A 153 13.00 -8.47 25.05
CA THR A 153 13.57 -9.12 23.87
C THR A 153 12.54 -9.94 23.13
N VAL A 154 12.75 -10.16 21.83
CA VAL A 154 12.16 -11.27 21.08
C VAL A 154 13.19 -12.39 20.95
N SER A 155 12.79 -13.63 21.23
CA SER A 155 13.57 -14.83 20.98
C SER A 155 13.18 -15.43 19.63
N ILE A 156 14.17 -15.74 18.78
CA ILE A 156 14.00 -16.42 17.49
C ILE A 156 14.57 -17.83 17.61
N LEU A 157 13.76 -18.84 17.28
CA LEU A 157 14.16 -20.24 17.27
C LEU A 157 13.99 -20.76 15.85
N LEU A 158 15.10 -21.08 15.20
CA LEU A 158 15.09 -21.57 13.83
C LEU A 158 14.67 -23.04 13.78
N GLY A 159 13.76 -23.39 12.88
CA GLY A 159 13.23 -24.73 12.70
C GLY A 159 14.17 -25.64 11.90
N ASN A 160 14.26 -26.91 12.29
CA ASN A 160 15.02 -27.92 11.54
C ASN A 160 14.12 -28.72 10.56
N ALA A 161 12.81 -28.44 10.52
CA ALA A 161 11.73 -29.19 9.84
C ALA A 161 11.61 -30.68 10.20
N ASP A 162 12.10 -31.09 11.35
CA ASP A 162 11.83 -32.40 11.95
C ASP A 162 11.01 -32.24 13.25
N GLY A 163 10.41 -31.07 13.45
CA GLY A 163 9.72 -30.68 14.68
C GLY A 163 10.67 -30.22 15.79
N THR A 164 11.97 -30.14 15.53
CA THR A 164 12.95 -29.59 16.47
C THR A 164 13.41 -28.18 16.10
N PHE A 165 13.86 -27.44 17.12
CA PHE A 165 14.32 -26.06 16.98
C PHE A 165 15.75 -25.87 17.48
N GLN A 166 16.44 -24.92 16.88
CA GLN A 166 17.75 -24.46 17.33
C GLN A 166 17.64 -23.65 18.62
N ALA A 167 18.78 -23.37 19.25
CA ALA A 167 18.83 -22.53 20.43
C ALA A 167 18.33 -21.10 20.14
N ALA A 168 17.56 -20.54 21.06
CA ALA A 168 16.98 -19.21 20.92
C ALA A 168 18.05 -18.12 20.75
N GLN A 169 17.85 -17.27 19.74
CA GLN A 169 18.60 -16.03 19.56
C GLN A 169 17.74 -14.85 20.03
N ASN A 170 18.30 -13.96 20.86
CA ASN A 170 17.54 -12.87 21.46
C ASN A 170 17.89 -11.52 20.82
N PHE A 171 16.85 -10.79 20.40
CA PHE A 171 16.96 -9.45 19.83
C PHE A 171 16.23 -8.45 20.72
N ALA A 172 16.82 -7.28 20.95
CA ALA A 172 16.25 -6.26 21.82
C ALA A 172 15.00 -5.63 21.22
N THR A 173 14.04 -5.26 22.07
CA THR A 173 12.83 -4.48 21.74
C THR A 173 12.71 -3.28 22.68
N GLY A 174 11.59 -2.55 22.60
CA GLY A 174 11.15 -1.68 23.69
C GLY A 174 10.79 -2.46 24.97
N ALA A 175 10.46 -1.73 26.03
CA ALA A 175 10.27 -2.31 27.36
C ALA A 175 8.92 -3.01 27.51
N GLY A 176 8.94 -4.28 27.93
CA GLY A 176 7.72 -5.06 28.16
C GLY A 176 6.95 -5.41 26.90
N PRO A 177 7.54 -6.10 25.90
CA PRO A 177 6.81 -6.55 24.72
C PRO A 177 5.69 -7.53 25.13
N GLN A 178 4.46 -7.24 24.73
CA GLN A 178 3.23 -7.97 25.09
C GLN A 178 2.58 -8.67 23.91
N SER A 179 2.66 -8.09 22.72
CA SER A 179 2.09 -8.62 21.49
C SER A 179 3.11 -8.54 20.37
N LEU A 180 2.99 -9.44 19.39
CA LEU A 180 3.95 -9.66 18.31
C LEU A 180 3.17 -9.92 17.02
N ALA A 181 3.58 -9.29 15.93
CA ALA A 181 3.08 -9.55 14.60
C ALA A 181 4.24 -9.66 13.60
N VAL A 182 3.97 -10.32 12.47
CA VAL A 182 4.94 -10.65 11.42
C VAL A 182 4.43 -10.11 10.09
N GLY A 183 5.35 -9.62 9.25
CA GLY A 183 5.03 -9.17 7.89
C GLY A 183 6.29 -8.68 7.17
N ASP A 184 6.22 -8.51 5.85
CA ASP A 184 7.26 -7.79 5.10
C ASP A 184 6.85 -6.30 5.04
N PHE A 185 7.37 -5.48 5.96
CA PHE A 185 6.93 -4.09 6.09
C PHE A 185 7.71 -3.13 5.18
N ASN A 186 8.81 -3.59 4.58
CA ASN A 186 9.67 -2.79 3.70
C ASN A 186 9.71 -3.27 2.23
N GLY A 187 9.00 -4.35 1.91
CA GLY A 187 8.88 -4.91 0.55
C GLY A 187 10.14 -5.58 0.03
N ASP A 188 11.05 -6.03 0.91
CA ASP A 188 12.31 -6.66 0.51
C ASP A 188 12.26 -8.19 0.38
N GLY A 189 11.08 -8.78 0.65
CA GLY A 189 10.81 -10.20 0.57
C GLY A 189 11.23 -10.98 1.82
N LYS A 190 11.62 -10.32 2.91
CA LYS A 190 12.01 -10.95 4.18
C LYS A 190 11.03 -10.59 5.27
N LEU A 191 10.79 -11.54 6.19
CA LEU A 191 9.89 -11.31 7.31
C LEU A 191 10.52 -10.39 8.36
N ASP A 192 9.82 -9.31 8.64
CA ASP A 192 10.07 -8.36 9.72
C ASP A 192 9.15 -8.66 10.92
N LEU A 193 9.42 -8.02 12.06
CA LEU A 193 8.62 -8.14 13.27
C LEU A 193 8.16 -6.80 13.79
N VAL A 194 6.94 -6.76 14.32
CA VAL A 194 6.42 -5.64 15.10
C VAL A 194 6.06 -6.13 16.51
N THR A 195 6.64 -5.50 17.54
CA THR A 195 6.22 -5.72 18.93
C THR A 195 5.49 -4.52 19.48
N VAL A 196 4.44 -4.80 20.24
CA VAL A 196 3.80 -3.79 21.09
C VAL A 196 4.36 -3.91 22.48
N ASN A 197 4.96 -2.84 22.98
CA ASN A 197 5.59 -2.77 24.29
C ASN A 197 4.78 -1.88 25.22
N ALA A 198 5.21 -1.73 26.48
CA ALA A 198 4.45 -1.01 27.50
C ALA A 198 4.11 0.46 27.14
N ASN A 199 4.94 1.12 26.33
CA ASN A 199 4.78 2.55 26.00
C ASN A 199 4.92 2.87 24.50
N ASP A 200 5.38 1.92 23.69
CA ASP A 200 5.74 2.14 22.29
C ASP A 200 5.54 0.86 21.47
N VAL A 201 5.68 0.99 20.16
CA VAL A 201 5.74 -0.11 19.21
C VAL A 201 7.19 -0.20 18.70
N SER A 202 7.78 -1.40 18.67
CA SER A 202 9.09 -1.62 18.04
C SER A 202 8.93 -2.34 16.72
N VAL A 203 9.62 -1.86 15.68
CA VAL A 203 9.72 -2.49 14.37
C VAL A 203 11.13 -3.04 14.20
N LEU A 204 11.27 -4.34 13.96
CA LEU A 204 12.54 -5.03 13.81
C LEU A 204 12.63 -5.56 12.38
N LEU A 205 13.54 -4.98 11.59
CA LEU A 205 13.77 -5.40 10.21
C LEU A 205 14.55 -6.71 10.14
N GLY A 206 14.04 -7.68 9.37
CA GLY A 206 14.64 -8.98 9.15
C GLY A 206 15.81 -8.91 8.16
N ASN A 207 16.92 -9.59 8.47
CA ASN A 207 18.02 -9.73 7.52
C ASN A 207 17.84 -10.91 6.55
N GLY A 208 16.84 -11.77 6.80
CA GLY A 208 16.55 -12.97 6.00
C GLY A 208 17.49 -14.14 6.31
N ASN A 209 18.04 -14.19 7.52
CA ASN A 209 18.92 -15.27 7.99
C ASN A 209 18.66 -15.61 9.47
N GLY A 210 17.48 -15.25 9.98
CA GLY A 210 17.12 -15.35 11.41
C GLY A 210 17.63 -14.20 12.29
N ALA A 211 18.44 -13.27 11.76
CA ALA A 211 18.90 -12.10 12.50
C ALA A 211 18.09 -10.84 12.19
N PHE A 212 17.93 -9.98 13.18
CA PHE A 212 17.18 -8.71 13.06
C PHE A 212 18.07 -7.49 13.30
N GLN A 213 17.71 -6.38 12.67
CA GLN A 213 18.33 -5.07 12.90
C GLN A 213 17.92 -4.51 14.27
N ALA A 214 18.54 -3.40 14.67
CA ALA A 214 18.14 -2.68 15.87
C ALA A 214 16.68 -2.19 15.75
N PRO A 215 15.87 -2.29 16.82
CA PRO A 215 14.47 -1.93 16.77
C PRO A 215 14.28 -0.44 16.50
N GLN A 216 13.36 -0.11 15.60
CA GLN A 216 12.86 1.25 15.41
C GLN A 216 11.66 1.46 16.33
N SER A 217 11.70 2.52 17.15
CA SER A 217 10.64 2.81 18.12
C SER A 217 9.62 3.79 17.53
N LEU A 218 8.34 3.47 17.71
CA LEU A 218 7.18 4.22 17.26
C LEU A 218 6.26 4.50 18.45
N VAL A 219 6.03 5.78 18.75
CA VAL A 219 5.16 6.21 19.85
C VAL A 219 3.79 6.55 19.29
N LEU A 220 2.73 5.99 19.89
CA LEU A 220 1.36 6.32 19.51
C LEU A 220 1.06 7.79 19.80
N PRO A 221 0.31 8.49 18.92
CA PRO A 221 -0.11 9.86 19.20
C PRO A 221 -1.00 9.86 20.45
N GLY A 222 -0.69 10.74 21.41
CA GLY A 222 -1.51 10.88 22.60
C GLY A 222 -2.93 11.31 22.25
N GLN A 223 -3.93 10.83 23.01
CA GLN A 223 -5.34 11.16 22.78
C GLN A 223 -5.92 11.94 23.96
N PHE A 224 -6.96 12.72 23.66
CA PHE A 224 -7.80 13.38 24.66
C PHE A 224 -9.09 12.57 24.84
N PRO A 225 -9.50 12.29 26.09
CA PRO A 225 -10.79 11.69 26.37
C PRO A 225 -11.95 12.47 25.72
N PRO A 226 -12.98 11.82 25.15
CA PRO A 226 -14.13 12.51 24.58
C PRO A 226 -14.78 13.46 25.58
N GLY A 227 -14.81 14.77 25.26
CA GLY A 227 -15.40 15.81 26.11
C GLY A 227 -14.41 16.59 27.00
N TYR A 228 -13.10 16.29 26.95
CA TYR A 228 -12.07 17.02 27.70
C TYR A 228 -11.11 17.76 26.74
N THR A 229 -11.04 19.09 26.82
CA THR A 229 -10.20 19.94 25.95
C THR A 229 -9.08 20.69 26.68
N GLY A 230 -8.80 20.35 27.94
CA GLY A 230 -7.82 21.04 28.78
C GLY A 230 -6.71 20.14 29.33
N SER A 231 -5.48 20.37 28.87
CA SER A 231 -4.19 19.74 29.26
C SER A 231 -3.76 18.52 28.43
N THR A 232 -2.51 18.62 27.93
CA THR A 232 -1.63 17.60 27.30
C THR A 232 -2.26 16.24 26.98
N ALA A 233 -2.28 15.88 25.70
CA ALA A 233 -2.66 14.57 25.22
C ALA A 233 -1.92 13.47 26.00
N LEU A 234 -2.66 12.50 26.52
CA LEU A 234 -2.09 11.45 27.35
C LEU A 234 -1.46 10.38 26.46
N PRO A 235 -0.24 9.91 26.77
CA PRO A 235 0.35 8.80 26.04
C PRO A 235 -0.55 7.57 26.15
N GLN A 236 -0.70 6.86 25.03
CA GLN A 236 -1.45 5.61 25.00
C GLN A 236 -0.53 4.46 25.41
N ALA A 237 -1.02 3.53 26.22
CA ALA A 237 -0.34 2.28 26.53
C ALA A 237 -0.84 1.19 25.56
N PRO A 238 -0.04 0.77 24.57
CA PRO A 238 -0.47 -0.24 23.64
C PRO A 238 -0.25 -1.65 24.20
N THR A 239 -1.12 -2.60 23.85
CA THR A 239 -0.98 -3.99 24.34
C THR A 239 -1.32 -5.07 23.32
N SER A 240 -1.86 -4.71 22.15
CA SER A 240 -2.25 -5.64 21.08
C SER A 240 -2.08 -4.97 19.72
N VAL A 241 -1.61 -5.73 18.74
CA VAL A 241 -1.48 -5.30 17.33
C VAL A 241 -2.06 -6.37 16.42
N ALA A 242 -2.68 -5.93 15.33
CA ALA A 242 -3.01 -6.74 14.16
C ALA A 242 -2.46 -6.06 12.90
N VAL A 243 -2.15 -6.86 11.87
CA VAL A 243 -1.45 -6.42 10.66
C VAL A 243 -2.26 -6.80 9.42
N GLY A 244 -2.39 -5.88 8.49
CA GLY A 244 -3.08 -6.07 7.21
C GLY A 244 -3.12 -4.79 6.39
N ASP A 245 -3.47 -4.87 5.11
CA ASP A 245 -3.62 -3.70 4.23
C ASP A 245 -5.00 -3.03 4.44
N ILE A 246 -5.06 -2.07 5.35
CA ILE A 246 -6.32 -1.45 5.80
C ILE A 246 -6.79 -0.38 4.81
N ASN A 247 -5.88 0.18 4.00
CA ASN A 247 -6.18 1.21 3.00
C ASN A 247 -6.19 0.71 1.54
N GLY A 248 -5.88 -0.56 1.29
CA GLY A 248 -5.87 -1.16 -0.04
C GLY A 248 -4.73 -0.68 -0.95
N ASP A 249 -3.62 -0.20 -0.39
CA ASP A 249 -2.47 0.32 -1.17
C ASP A 249 -1.39 -0.74 -1.48
N GLY A 250 -1.60 -1.97 -1.03
CA GLY A 250 -0.70 -3.11 -1.18
C GLY A 250 0.41 -3.18 -0.14
N LYS A 251 0.40 -2.32 0.90
CA LYS A 251 1.38 -2.31 1.99
C LYS A 251 0.70 -2.73 3.29
N LEU A 252 1.49 -3.31 4.19
CA LEU A 252 0.99 -3.75 5.48
C LEU A 252 0.86 -2.57 6.45
N ASP A 253 -0.36 -2.36 6.95
CA ASP A 253 -0.69 -1.39 7.99
C ASP A 253 -0.81 -2.06 9.37
N LEU A 254 -0.83 -1.24 10.43
CA LEU A 254 -1.03 -1.69 11.80
C LEU A 254 -2.36 -1.17 12.36
N ALA A 255 -3.15 -2.09 12.92
CA ALA A 255 -4.20 -1.77 13.88
C ALA A 255 -3.67 -2.02 15.30
N VAL A 256 -3.48 -0.96 16.08
CA VAL A 256 -2.88 -1.02 17.42
C VAL A 256 -3.89 -0.57 18.46
N ARG A 257 -4.11 -1.45 19.44
CA ARG A 257 -4.88 -1.11 20.65
C ARG A 257 -4.13 -0.04 21.41
N GLY A 258 -4.81 1.03 21.84
CA GLY A 258 -4.26 1.99 22.77
C GLY A 258 -5.24 2.36 23.88
N VAL A 259 -4.74 2.50 25.10
CA VAL A 259 -5.54 2.92 26.26
C VAL A 259 -4.99 4.22 26.81
N THR A 260 -5.88 5.17 27.09
CA THR A 260 -5.57 6.36 27.88
C THR A 260 -6.21 6.25 29.25
N ALA A 261 -5.43 6.38 30.31
CA ALA A 261 -5.94 6.46 31.68
C ALA A 261 -5.92 7.91 32.16
N PHE A 262 -7.06 8.44 32.60
CA PHE A 262 -7.15 9.79 33.16
C PHE A 262 -7.90 9.80 34.50
N THR A 263 -7.51 10.68 35.41
CA THR A 263 -8.07 10.73 36.76
C THR A 263 -8.92 11.99 36.93
N VAL A 264 -10.19 11.81 37.29
CA VAL A 264 -11.15 12.89 37.54
C VAL A 264 -11.41 13.02 39.04
N LEU A 265 -11.46 14.26 39.54
CA LEU A 265 -11.98 14.54 40.87
C LEU A 265 -13.49 14.28 40.88
N THR A 266 -13.92 13.18 41.49
CA THR A 266 -15.34 12.78 41.55
C THR A 266 -16.04 13.22 42.83
N GLY A 267 -15.29 13.72 43.80
CA GLY A 267 -15.85 14.38 44.97
C GLY A 267 -14.77 14.93 45.90
N SER A 268 -15.16 15.75 46.85
CA SER A 268 -14.28 16.25 47.91
C SER A 268 -15.01 16.10 49.24
N GLY A 269 -14.46 15.29 50.13
CA GLY A 269 -15.01 15.03 51.46
C GLY A 269 -14.08 15.48 52.59
N TYR A 270 -14.49 15.20 53.84
CA TYR A 270 -13.77 15.61 55.05
C TYR A 270 -12.33 15.07 55.14
N TYR A 271 -12.03 13.97 54.43
CA TYR A 271 -10.70 13.35 54.34
C TYR A 271 -9.93 13.67 53.04
N GLY A 272 -10.42 14.62 52.24
CA GLY A 272 -9.77 15.08 51.01
C GLY A 272 -10.53 14.75 49.74
N ASN A 273 -9.82 14.87 48.63
CA ASN A 273 -10.32 14.71 47.29
C ASN A 273 -10.42 13.22 46.90
N TYR A 274 -11.58 12.81 46.41
CA TYR A 274 -11.83 11.51 45.80
C TYR A 274 -11.60 11.62 44.31
N TYR A 275 -10.68 10.80 43.84
CA TYR A 275 -10.26 10.75 42.45
C TYR A 275 -10.67 9.40 41.87
N THR A 276 -11.39 9.40 40.75
CA THR A 276 -11.70 8.18 39.98
C THR A 276 -10.87 8.18 38.71
N THR A 277 -10.15 7.10 38.46
CA THR A 277 -9.46 6.89 37.19
C THR A 277 -10.41 6.24 36.20
N TYR A 278 -10.54 6.86 35.03
CA TYR A 278 -11.25 6.35 33.87
C TYR A 278 -10.23 5.89 32.84
N THR A 279 -10.54 4.80 32.15
CA THR A 279 -9.76 4.26 31.03
C THR A 279 -10.64 4.27 29.80
N ASP A 280 -10.11 4.88 28.73
CA ASP A 280 -10.76 4.92 27.42
C ASP A 280 -9.93 4.10 26.43
N GLY A 281 -10.61 3.19 25.73
CA GLY A 281 -10.04 2.29 24.75
C GLY A 281 -10.14 2.84 23.33
N TYR A 282 -9.03 2.79 22.60
CA TYR A 282 -8.91 3.21 21.21
C TYR A 282 -8.34 2.09 20.33
N VAL A 283 -8.76 2.10 19.07
CA VAL A 283 -8.10 1.41 17.97
C VAL A 283 -7.38 2.44 17.13
N ASN A 284 -6.05 2.37 17.09
CA ASN A 284 -5.20 3.24 16.29
C ASN A 284 -4.86 2.54 14.98
N VAL A 285 -5.05 3.22 13.85
CA VAL A 285 -4.59 2.76 12.54
C VAL A 285 -3.33 3.54 12.17
N LEU A 286 -2.27 2.81 11.83
CA LEU A 286 -1.00 3.37 11.38
C LEU A 286 -0.69 2.80 10.00
N LEU A 287 -0.61 3.68 9.00
CA LEU A 287 -0.42 3.29 7.61
C LEU A 287 1.04 2.98 7.32
N GLY A 288 1.31 1.84 6.71
CA GLY A 288 2.63 1.42 6.26
C GLY A 288 3.08 2.23 5.05
N ASN A 289 4.25 2.86 5.14
CA ASN A 289 4.81 3.61 4.01
C ASN A 289 5.56 2.69 3.02
N GLY A 290 5.76 1.40 3.37
CA GLY A 290 6.45 0.40 2.55
C GLY A 290 7.97 0.43 2.70
N ASP A 291 8.48 1.11 3.71
CA ASP A 291 9.89 1.18 4.10
C ASP A 291 10.06 0.85 5.59
N ALA A 292 9.10 0.11 6.16
CA ALA A 292 8.92 -0.16 7.58
C ALA A 292 8.71 1.07 8.49
N SER A 293 8.47 2.26 7.91
CA SER A 293 7.94 3.40 8.65
C SER A 293 6.41 3.44 8.58
N PHE A 294 5.79 4.01 9.62
CA PHE A 294 4.35 4.04 9.78
C PHE A 294 3.83 5.46 10.07
N THR A 295 2.74 5.83 9.42
CA THR A 295 2.09 7.14 9.57
C THR A 295 0.77 6.99 10.33
N PRO A 296 0.61 7.58 11.53
CA PRO A 296 -0.66 7.53 12.25
C PRO A 296 -1.78 8.17 11.43
N LYS A 297 -2.90 7.46 11.25
CA LYS A 297 -4.01 7.87 10.38
C LYS A 297 -5.29 8.14 11.15
N ALA A 298 -5.70 7.21 12.00
CA ALA A 298 -6.96 7.30 12.74
C ALA A 298 -6.81 6.73 14.15
N ALA A 299 -7.57 7.27 15.09
CA ALA A 299 -7.78 6.71 16.41
C ALA A 299 -9.30 6.66 16.68
N SER A 300 -9.87 5.47 16.70
CA SER A 300 -11.30 5.26 16.86
C SER A 300 -11.61 4.84 18.30
N HIS A 301 -12.42 5.64 18.98
CA HIS A 301 -12.88 5.38 20.34
C HIS A 301 -13.94 4.27 20.36
N LEU A 302 -13.82 3.34 21.30
CA LEU A 302 -14.68 2.14 21.36
C LEU A 302 -15.95 2.26 22.19
N ASP A 303 -16.11 3.33 22.99
CA ASP A 303 -17.29 3.70 23.82
C ASP A 303 -17.98 2.65 24.70
N ASN A 304 -17.56 1.38 24.63
CA ASN A 304 -18.04 0.23 25.40
C ASN A 304 -16.94 -0.41 26.26
N GLY A 305 -15.86 0.31 26.52
CA GLY A 305 -14.79 -0.08 27.45
C GLY A 305 -13.45 -0.38 26.78
N ASP A 306 -12.51 -0.86 27.58
CA ASP A 306 -11.15 -1.14 27.12
C ASP A 306 -11.13 -2.43 26.29
N PRO A 307 -10.63 -2.38 25.02
CA PRO A 307 -10.38 -3.59 24.26
C PRO A 307 -9.33 -4.44 24.97
N SER A 308 -9.14 -5.70 24.60
CA SER A 308 -8.03 -6.54 25.06
C SER A 308 -7.24 -7.14 23.91
N ALA A 309 -7.92 -7.54 22.84
CA ALA A 309 -7.32 -8.10 21.65
C ALA A 309 -8.00 -7.53 20.39
N LEU A 310 -7.24 -7.48 19.29
CA LEU A 310 -7.70 -7.06 17.97
C LEU A 310 -7.51 -8.20 16.96
N ALA A 311 -8.41 -8.28 15.98
CA ALA A 311 -8.21 -9.04 14.76
C ALA A 311 -8.72 -8.24 13.55
N LEU A 312 -8.22 -8.60 12.37
CA LEU A 312 -8.64 -8.02 11.09
C LEU A 312 -9.40 -9.05 10.27
N GLY A 313 -10.30 -8.57 9.43
CA GLY A 313 -11.06 -9.38 8.48
C GLY A 313 -12.19 -8.59 7.86
N ASP A 314 -12.77 -9.07 6.77
CA ASP A 314 -13.97 -8.50 6.19
C ASP A 314 -15.21 -9.12 6.88
N PHE A 315 -15.75 -8.43 7.89
CA PHE A 315 -16.89 -8.95 8.67
C PHE A 315 -18.25 -8.53 8.07
N ASN A 316 -18.25 -7.57 7.13
CA ASN A 316 -19.45 -7.01 6.51
C ASN A 316 -19.62 -7.38 5.02
N GLY A 317 -18.66 -8.10 4.44
CA GLY A 317 -18.66 -8.57 3.05
C GLY A 317 -18.45 -7.49 1.99
N ASP A 318 -17.87 -6.34 2.35
CA ASP A 318 -17.66 -5.22 1.41
C ASP A 318 -16.30 -5.26 0.70
N GLY A 319 -15.46 -6.25 1.01
CA GLY A 319 -14.14 -6.46 0.43
C GLY A 319 -13.03 -5.62 1.07
N LYS A 320 -13.30 -4.92 2.17
CA LYS A 320 -12.30 -4.12 2.90
C LYS A 320 -12.01 -4.75 4.26
N LEU A 321 -10.81 -4.50 4.78
CA LEU A 321 -10.47 -4.96 6.12
C LEU A 321 -11.17 -4.10 7.17
N ASP A 322 -11.99 -4.76 7.99
CA ASP A 322 -12.56 -4.23 9.21
C ASP A 322 -11.66 -4.61 10.41
N VAL A 323 -11.85 -3.91 11.53
CA VAL A 323 -11.21 -4.25 12.81
C VAL A 323 -12.25 -4.81 13.77
N VAL A 324 -12.02 -6.01 14.31
CA VAL A 324 -12.78 -6.49 15.47
C VAL A 324 -11.97 -6.27 16.74
N ALA A 325 -12.61 -5.66 17.74
CA ALA A 325 -12.05 -5.41 19.06
C ALA A 325 -12.94 -6.05 20.12
N VAL A 326 -12.34 -6.83 21.02
CA VAL A 326 -13.08 -7.49 22.11
C VAL A 326 -12.77 -6.79 23.43
N THR A 327 -13.80 -6.47 24.23
CA THR A 327 -13.62 -5.74 25.50
C THR A 327 -13.74 -6.63 26.74
N THR A 328 -13.10 -6.21 27.83
CA THR A 328 -13.05 -6.97 29.11
C THR A 328 -14.10 -6.53 30.13
N SER A 329 -14.55 -5.27 30.07
CA SER A 329 -15.43 -4.66 31.08
C SER A 329 -16.85 -4.38 30.59
N GLY A 330 -17.11 -4.40 29.27
CA GLY A 330 -18.36 -3.95 28.66
C GLY A 330 -19.29 -5.03 28.09
N SER A 331 -18.93 -6.31 28.18
CA SER A 331 -19.69 -7.42 27.57
C SER A 331 -19.94 -7.21 26.07
N GLY A 332 -18.87 -7.04 25.27
CA GLY A 332 -19.08 -6.84 23.85
C GLY A 332 -17.89 -7.10 22.94
N VAL A 333 -18.24 -7.54 21.74
CA VAL A 333 -17.42 -7.50 20.54
C VAL A 333 -17.81 -6.24 19.78
N SER A 334 -16.84 -5.43 19.39
CA SER A 334 -17.03 -4.25 18.57
C SER A 334 -16.39 -4.48 17.22
N VAL A 335 -17.17 -4.42 16.15
CA VAL A 335 -16.65 -4.37 14.78
C VAL A 335 -16.57 -2.91 14.36
N LEU A 336 -15.41 -2.48 13.87
CA LEU A 336 -15.21 -1.16 13.29
C LEU A 336 -15.02 -1.34 11.78
N PRO A 337 -16.06 -1.11 10.97
CA PRO A 337 -15.96 -1.29 9.54
C PRO A 337 -14.90 -0.41 8.90
N GLY A 338 -14.12 -0.96 7.98
CA GLY A 338 -13.07 -0.25 7.25
C GLY A 338 -13.65 0.58 6.10
N ASN A 339 -13.22 1.83 5.96
CA ASN A 339 -13.57 2.62 4.78
C ASN A 339 -12.69 2.31 3.56
N GLY A 340 -11.58 1.58 3.75
CA GLY A 340 -10.60 1.26 2.71
C GLY A 340 -9.68 2.45 2.38
N ASP A 341 -9.57 3.43 3.26
CA ASP A 341 -8.66 4.59 3.13
C ASP A 341 -7.80 4.80 4.40
N GLY A 342 -7.76 3.76 5.26
CA GLY A 342 -7.13 3.80 6.58
C GLY A 342 -8.00 4.39 7.70
N THR A 343 -9.23 4.82 7.41
CA THR A 343 -10.20 5.25 8.44
C THR A 343 -11.23 4.17 8.73
N LEU A 344 -11.75 4.18 9.97
CA LEU A 344 -12.76 3.24 10.44
C LEU A 344 -14.09 3.96 10.67
N GLN A 345 -15.19 3.27 10.43
CA GLN A 345 -16.53 3.72 10.76
C GLN A 345 -16.80 3.64 12.26
N ALA A 346 -17.97 4.14 12.68
CA ALA A 346 -18.40 4.01 14.06
C ALA A 346 -18.50 2.52 14.47
N PRO A 347 -18.06 2.16 15.70
CA PRO A 347 -18.15 0.79 16.17
C PRO A 347 -19.58 0.26 16.15
N VAL A 348 -19.75 -0.97 15.66
CA VAL A 348 -20.97 -1.76 15.74
C VAL A 348 -20.79 -2.78 16.87
N HIS A 349 -21.55 -2.62 17.95
CA HIS A 349 -21.44 -3.49 19.12
C HIS A 349 -22.38 -4.69 19.03
N SER A 350 -21.86 -5.87 19.36
CA SER A 350 -22.64 -7.07 19.65
C SER A 350 -22.63 -7.35 21.16
N ALA A 351 -23.81 -7.64 21.74
CA ALA A 351 -24.05 -7.69 23.18
C ALA A 351 -23.57 -8.97 23.88
N SER A 352 -22.56 -9.65 23.33
CA SER A 352 -22.24 -11.00 23.79
C SER A 352 -20.77 -11.36 23.63
N GLY A 353 -20.15 -11.78 24.73
CA GLY A 353 -18.74 -12.18 24.81
C GLY A 353 -17.97 -11.38 25.86
N VAL A 354 -17.04 -12.04 26.55
CA VAL A 354 -16.01 -11.40 27.38
C VAL A 354 -14.65 -11.66 26.73
N GLY A 355 -13.81 -10.63 26.65
CA GLY A 355 -12.51 -10.71 25.98
C GLY A 355 -11.48 -11.59 26.69
N PHE A 356 -10.71 -12.32 25.88
CA PHE A 356 -9.40 -12.92 26.20
C PHE A 356 -8.26 -11.91 25.94
N ASN A 357 -7.02 -12.35 26.17
CA ASN A 357 -5.82 -11.77 25.55
C ASN A 357 -5.69 -12.07 24.04
N SER A 358 -6.49 -13.01 23.50
CA SER A 358 -6.47 -13.43 22.09
C SER A 358 -7.89 -13.49 21.50
N VAL A 359 -8.08 -12.94 20.31
CA VAL A 359 -9.28 -13.13 19.51
C VAL A 359 -8.89 -13.83 18.22
N VAL A 360 -9.64 -14.86 17.84
CA VAL A 360 -9.39 -15.58 16.58
C VAL A 360 -10.66 -15.60 15.74
N THR A 361 -10.46 -15.54 14.43
CA THR A 361 -11.49 -15.40 13.42
C THR A 361 -11.32 -16.47 12.36
N GLY A 362 -12.41 -16.89 11.73
CA GLY A 362 -12.41 -17.89 10.67
C GLY A 362 -13.84 -18.34 10.34
N ASP A 363 -14.05 -18.95 9.18
CA ASP A 363 -15.36 -19.50 8.79
C ASP A 363 -15.56 -20.89 9.41
N LEU A 364 -16.12 -20.95 10.62
CA LEU A 364 -16.23 -22.18 11.41
C LEU A 364 -17.42 -23.05 10.98
N ASN A 365 -18.35 -22.50 10.18
CA ASN A 365 -19.55 -23.17 9.70
C ASN A 365 -19.62 -23.33 8.17
N GLY A 366 -18.58 -22.91 7.44
CA GLY A 366 -18.46 -23.07 5.99
C GLY A 366 -19.46 -22.24 5.19
N ASP A 367 -19.95 -21.11 5.73
CA ASP A 367 -20.95 -20.27 5.06
C ASP A 367 -20.36 -19.08 4.29
N GLY A 368 -19.04 -18.95 4.28
CA GLY A 368 -18.27 -17.91 3.60
C GLY A 368 -18.17 -16.61 4.39
N LYS A 369 -18.59 -16.57 5.65
CA LYS A 369 -18.53 -15.39 6.52
C LYS A 369 -17.59 -15.65 7.68
N LEU A 370 -16.94 -14.59 8.16
CA LEU A 370 -16.04 -14.72 9.30
C LEU A 370 -16.83 -14.86 10.61
N ASP A 371 -16.55 -15.94 11.33
CA ASP A 371 -16.98 -16.18 12.69
C ASP A 371 -15.89 -15.75 13.68
N LEU A 372 -16.25 -15.74 14.97
CA LEU A 372 -15.38 -15.32 16.05
C LEU A 372 -15.35 -16.35 17.19
N VAL A 373 -14.16 -16.62 17.74
CA VAL A 373 -14.02 -17.37 18.99
C VAL A 373 -13.54 -16.45 20.12
N THR A 374 -14.27 -16.47 21.23
CA THR A 374 -14.03 -15.64 22.44
C THR A 374 -14.17 -16.48 23.70
N ARG A 375 -13.98 -15.90 24.90
CA ARG A 375 -14.04 -16.65 26.16
C ARG A 375 -15.47 -16.76 26.66
N SER A 376 -15.83 -17.90 27.24
CA SER A 376 -17.10 -17.98 27.99
C SER A 376 -17.08 -17.08 29.22
N SER A 377 -18.23 -16.42 29.43
CA SER A 377 -18.48 -15.53 30.56
C SER A 377 -18.37 -16.22 31.94
N ASP A 378 -18.49 -17.54 31.98
CA ASP A 378 -18.32 -18.35 33.20
C ASP A 378 -16.84 -18.72 33.47
N GLY A 379 -15.96 -18.42 32.53
CA GLY A 379 -14.53 -18.64 32.61
C GLY A 379 -14.06 -20.09 32.39
N ASN A 380 -14.93 -21.00 31.94
CA ASN A 380 -14.69 -22.45 31.86
C ASN A 380 -14.74 -23.04 30.44
N GLY A 381 -14.95 -22.21 29.41
CA GLY A 381 -15.06 -22.63 28.03
C GLY A 381 -14.78 -21.53 27.01
N VAL A 382 -15.04 -21.83 25.74
CA VAL A 382 -14.96 -20.87 24.63
C VAL A 382 -16.36 -20.58 24.07
N LEU A 383 -16.55 -19.39 23.53
CA LEU A 383 -17.76 -18.92 22.85
C LEU A 383 -17.49 -18.83 21.37
N VAL A 384 -18.36 -19.45 20.58
CA VAL A 384 -18.37 -19.32 19.12
C VAL A 384 -19.51 -18.37 18.74
N GLN A 385 -19.18 -17.30 18.03
CA GLN A 385 -20.12 -16.30 17.54
C GLN A 385 -20.09 -16.31 16.02
N LYS A 386 -21.18 -16.77 15.41
CA LYS A 386 -21.25 -16.91 13.96
C LYS A 386 -21.57 -15.58 13.27
N GLY A 387 -20.83 -15.24 12.22
CA GLY A 387 -20.98 -14.00 11.47
C GLY A 387 -22.27 -13.97 10.66
N ASN A 388 -22.97 -12.85 10.68
CA ASN A 388 -24.08 -12.61 9.74
C ASN A 388 -23.60 -12.04 8.40
N GLY A 389 -22.35 -11.57 8.33
CA GLY A 389 -21.75 -10.99 7.13
C GLY A 389 -22.20 -9.55 6.88
N ASP A 390 -22.68 -8.85 7.90
CA ASP A 390 -23.07 -7.44 7.88
C ASP A 390 -22.40 -6.65 9.03
N GLY A 391 -21.30 -7.20 9.58
CA GLY A 391 -20.63 -6.68 10.78
C GLY A 391 -21.30 -7.11 12.09
N THR A 392 -22.39 -7.89 12.07
CA THR A 392 -23.04 -8.42 13.28
C THR A 392 -22.85 -9.93 13.44
N PHE A 393 -23.05 -10.43 14.66
CA PHE A 393 -22.93 -11.85 15.01
C PHE A 393 -24.23 -12.42 15.55
N GLN A 394 -24.42 -13.73 15.36
CA GLN A 394 -25.48 -14.50 16.01
C GLN A 394 -25.23 -14.62 17.52
N ALA A 395 -26.26 -15.04 18.26
CA ALA A 395 -26.12 -15.34 19.68
C ALA A 395 -25.00 -16.38 19.91
N PRO A 396 -24.07 -16.15 20.86
CA PRO A 396 -22.95 -17.05 21.07
C PRO A 396 -23.39 -18.44 21.48
N ALA A 397 -22.65 -19.44 21.02
CA ALA A 397 -22.73 -20.80 21.49
C ALA A 397 -21.58 -21.10 22.47
N ASP A 398 -21.92 -21.47 23.71
CA ASP A 398 -20.96 -21.99 24.69
C ASP A 398 -20.47 -23.38 24.28
N ILE A 399 -19.15 -23.50 24.13
CA ILE A 399 -18.44 -24.75 23.93
C ILE A 399 -17.69 -25.08 25.23
N PRO A 400 -18.23 -26.01 26.04
CA PRO A 400 -17.61 -26.38 27.30
C PRO A 400 -16.32 -27.15 27.05
N LEU A 401 -15.28 -26.83 27.82
CA LEU A 401 -14.04 -27.60 27.81
C LEU A 401 -14.19 -28.84 28.70
N PRO A 402 -13.60 -29.99 28.30
CA PRO A 402 -13.66 -31.20 29.10
C PRO A 402 -12.98 -30.99 30.47
N GLY A 403 -13.60 -31.52 31.52
CA GLY A 403 -13.02 -31.48 32.86
C GLY A 403 -11.81 -32.39 32.97
N LEU A 404 -10.71 -31.89 33.54
CA LEU A 404 -9.53 -32.69 33.82
C LEU A 404 -9.78 -33.59 35.04
N PHE A 405 -9.64 -34.90 34.86
CA PHE A 405 -9.72 -35.89 35.94
C PHE A 405 -8.31 -36.32 36.36
N LEU A 406 -7.90 -36.01 37.59
CA LEU A 406 -6.64 -36.53 38.12
C LEU A 406 -6.83 -38.00 38.53
N ALA A 407 -6.11 -38.90 37.86
CA ALA A 407 -5.83 -40.23 38.40
C ALA A 407 -4.85 -40.06 39.57
N ASN A 408 -5.18 -40.61 40.74
CA ASN A 408 -4.37 -40.68 41.99
C ASN A 408 -4.64 -39.62 43.07
N TYR A 409 -5.92 -39.36 43.41
CA TYR A 409 -6.24 -38.82 44.74
C TYR A 409 -7.12 -39.81 45.53
N SER A 410 -6.54 -40.45 46.55
CA SER A 410 -7.28 -41.33 47.44
C SER A 410 -8.08 -40.50 48.45
N GLY A 411 -9.39 -40.36 48.25
CA GLY A 411 -10.31 -39.99 49.34
C GLY A 411 -11.40 -38.96 49.04
N VAL A 412 -11.45 -38.38 47.85
CA VAL A 412 -12.57 -37.52 47.41
C VAL A 412 -12.93 -37.90 45.98
N GLU A 413 -14.23 -38.08 45.70
CA GLU A 413 -14.73 -38.23 44.32
C GLU A 413 -14.11 -37.10 43.47
N PRO A 414 -13.40 -37.40 42.36
CA PRO A 414 -12.77 -36.36 41.56
C PRO A 414 -13.87 -35.54 40.88
N LEU A 415 -14.17 -34.36 41.43
CA LEU A 415 -14.88 -33.33 40.69
C LEU A 415 -13.97 -32.88 39.53
N PRO A 416 -14.50 -32.75 38.30
CA PRO A 416 -13.74 -32.21 37.20
C PRO A 416 -13.19 -30.84 37.57
N LEU A 417 -11.88 -30.63 37.40
CA LEU A 417 -11.27 -29.33 37.68
C LEU A 417 -11.70 -28.32 36.60
N PRO A 418 -12.16 -27.12 36.99
CA PRO A 418 -12.39 -26.03 36.05
C PRO A 418 -11.13 -25.79 35.20
N GLN A 419 -11.32 -25.74 33.88
CA GLN A 419 -10.30 -25.35 32.93
C GLN A 419 -10.47 -23.87 32.65
N HIS A 420 -9.50 -23.03 32.98
CA HIS A 420 -9.55 -21.61 32.61
C HIS A 420 -8.80 -21.41 31.29
N PRO A 421 -9.48 -21.13 30.18
CA PRO A 421 -8.81 -20.89 28.91
C PRO A 421 -8.03 -19.57 28.93
N GLU A 422 -6.84 -19.58 28.33
CA GLU A 422 -5.90 -18.44 28.27
C GLU A 422 -5.72 -17.91 26.84
N ALA A 423 -5.43 -18.82 25.90
CA ALA A 423 -5.29 -18.52 24.48
C ALA A 423 -5.99 -19.59 23.63
N VAL A 424 -6.38 -19.19 22.41
CA VAL A 424 -7.01 -20.06 21.42
C VAL A 424 -6.39 -19.82 20.05
N VAL A 425 -6.25 -20.88 19.27
CA VAL A 425 -5.95 -20.83 17.83
C VAL A 425 -6.95 -21.68 17.06
N VAL A 426 -7.15 -21.31 15.80
CA VAL A 426 -8.03 -22.00 14.86
C VAL A 426 -7.20 -22.56 13.70
N GLY A 427 -7.52 -23.77 13.24
CA GLY A 427 -6.85 -24.41 12.11
C GLY A 427 -7.37 -25.83 11.89
N ASP A 428 -7.12 -26.42 10.73
CA ASP A 428 -7.48 -27.82 10.44
C ASP A 428 -6.43 -28.76 11.05
N LEU A 429 -6.65 -29.21 12.29
CA LEU A 429 -5.66 -29.98 13.06
C LEU A 429 -5.69 -31.47 12.71
N ASN A 430 -6.76 -31.95 12.07
CA ASN A 430 -6.92 -33.36 11.69
C ASN A 430 -6.88 -33.58 10.16
N GLY A 431 -6.77 -32.51 9.36
CA GLY A 431 -6.71 -32.56 7.90
C GLY A 431 -8.03 -32.95 7.24
N ASP A 432 -9.18 -32.69 7.87
CA ASP A 432 -10.51 -33.02 7.35
C ASP A 432 -11.18 -31.88 6.57
N GLY A 433 -10.49 -30.74 6.44
CA GLY A 433 -10.94 -29.54 5.75
C GLY A 433 -11.83 -28.64 6.59
N LYS A 434 -12.03 -28.93 7.89
CA LYS A 434 -12.83 -28.12 8.80
C LYS A 434 -11.93 -27.47 9.84
N LEU A 435 -12.34 -26.30 10.29
CA LEU A 435 -11.60 -25.57 11.31
C LEU A 435 -11.82 -26.20 12.68
N ASP A 436 -10.73 -26.64 13.31
CA ASP A 436 -10.64 -27.11 14.69
C ASP A 436 -10.14 -25.98 15.60
N LEU A 437 -10.24 -26.19 16.92
CA LEU A 437 -9.72 -25.29 17.93
C LEU A 437 -8.67 -25.98 18.80
N ALA A 438 -7.56 -25.31 19.04
CA ALA A 438 -6.65 -25.63 20.14
C ALA A 438 -6.71 -24.52 21.19
N VAL A 439 -6.93 -24.89 22.45
CA VAL A 439 -7.18 -23.96 23.55
C VAL A 439 -6.24 -24.29 24.70
N THR A 440 -5.37 -23.36 25.07
CA THR A 440 -4.55 -23.50 26.28
C THR A 440 -5.39 -23.25 27.50
N THR A 441 -5.22 -24.07 28.54
CA THR A 441 -5.95 -23.92 29.79
C THR A 441 -5.05 -24.04 31.00
N THR A 442 -5.36 -23.23 32.00
CA THR A 442 -4.81 -23.34 33.35
C THR A 442 -5.87 -23.92 34.27
N SER A 443 -5.52 -25.01 34.96
CA SER A 443 -6.29 -25.52 36.09
C SER A 443 -5.53 -25.33 37.38
N SER A 444 -6.27 -25.04 38.45
CA SER A 444 -5.71 -25.00 39.79
C SER A 444 -6.51 -25.87 40.74
N TYR A 445 -5.81 -26.51 41.67
CA TYR A 445 -6.41 -27.20 42.81
C TYR A 445 -5.58 -26.99 44.06
N SER A 446 -6.25 -27.05 45.23
CA SER A 446 -5.59 -26.86 46.52
C SER A 446 -5.22 -28.21 47.14
N VAL A 447 -3.94 -28.41 47.42
CA VAL A 447 -3.42 -29.57 48.17
C VAL A 447 -3.24 -29.19 49.62
N PHE A 448 -3.80 -29.97 50.53
CA PHE A 448 -3.54 -29.80 51.96
C PHE A 448 -2.07 -30.08 52.28
N THR A 449 -1.38 -29.11 52.87
CA THR A 449 0.07 -29.19 53.18
C THR A 449 0.37 -29.29 54.68
N GLY A 450 -0.63 -29.15 55.54
CA GLY A 450 -0.52 -29.35 56.98
C GLY A 450 -1.53 -28.53 57.77
N SER A 451 -1.63 -28.74 59.07
CA SER A 451 -2.44 -27.91 59.98
C SER A 451 -1.53 -27.17 60.95
N GLY A 452 -1.78 -25.88 61.16
CA GLY A 452 -1.14 -25.08 62.19
C GLY A 452 -2.15 -24.48 63.16
N TYR A 453 -1.64 -23.63 64.06
CA TYR A 453 -2.44 -22.97 65.09
C TYR A 453 -3.59 -22.11 64.53
N TYR A 454 -3.49 -21.67 63.27
CA TYR A 454 -4.49 -20.86 62.56
C TYR A 454 -5.33 -21.65 61.54
N GLY A 455 -5.25 -22.99 61.55
CA GLY A 455 -6.07 -23.86 60.69
C GLY A 455 -5.26 -24.64 59.66
N ASN A 456 -5.96 -25.13 58.64
CA ASN A 456 -5.40 -25.96 57.58
C ASN A 456 -4.69 -25.09 56.54
N TYR A 457 -3.44 -25.41 56.25
CA TYR A 457 -2.68 -24.85 55.14
C TYR A 457 -2.94 -25.66 53.88
N TYR A 458 -3.19 -24.96 52.79
CA TYR A 458 -3.33 -25.53 51.46
C TYR A 458 -2.33 -24.83 50.53
N SER A 459 -1.67 -25.60 49.66
CA SER A 459 -0.86 -25.09 48.55
C SER A 459 -1.65 -25.23 47.27
N ALA A 460 -1.75 -24.17 46.48
CA ALA A 460 -2.27 -24.26 45.13
C ALA A 460 -1.27 -25.02 44.25
N VAL A 461 -1.77 -25.97 43.47
CA VAL A 461 -1.05 -26.65 42.40
C VAL A 461 -1.71 -26.24 41.09
N TYR A 462 -0.89 -25.74 40.17
CA TYR A 462 -1.31 -25.29 38.85
C TYR A 462 -0.87 -26.31 37.80
N LYS A 463 -1.72 -26.52 36.80
CA LYS A 463 -1.48 -27.42 35.66
C LYS A 463 -1.93 -26.74 34.38
N GLY A 464 -1.01 -26.61 33.43
CA GLY A 464 -1.28 -26.16 32.08
C GLY A 464 -1.55 -27.34 31.16
N ASN A 465 -2.53 -27.23 30.27
CA ASN A 465 -2.78 -28.20 29.20
C ASN A 465 -3.18 -27.47 27.90
N VAL A 466 -3.23 -28.22 26.80
CA VAL A 466 -3.92 -27.80 25.57
C VAL A 466 -5.11 -28.73 25.35
N ASN A 467 -6.29 -28.18 25.13
CA ASN A 467 -7.50 -28.91 24.74
C ASN A 467 -7.68 -28.73 23.24
N VAL A 468 -7.89 -29.83 22.53
CA VAL A 468 -8.18 -29.82 21.10
C VAL A 468 -9.61 -30.25 20.86
N LEU A 469 -10.35 -29.38 20.16
CA LEU A 469 -11.75 -29.53 19.85
C LEU A 469 -11.90 -29.64 18.33
N LEU A 470 -12.40 -30.78 17.85
CA LEU A 470 -12.58 -31.03 16.42
C LEU A 470 -13.87 -30.39 15.92
N GLY A 471 -13.75 -29.59 14.87
CA GLY A 471 -14.83 -28.90 14.21
C GLY A 471 -15.70 -29.83 13.38
N HIS A 472 -17.00 -29.57 13.37
CA HIS A 472 -17.92 -30.30 12.50
C HIS A 472 -18.22 -29.56 11.19
N GLY A 473 -17.72 -28.33 11.03
CA GLY A 473 -17.99 -27.46 9.89
C GLY A 473 -19.38 -26.84 9.93
N ASP A 474 -20.04 -26.81 11.08
CA ASP A 474 -21.33 -26.15 11.30
C ASP A 474 -21.29 -25.17 12.51
N GLY A 475 -20.07 -24.84 12.97
CA GLY A 475 -19.81 -24.08 14.18
C GLY A 475 -19.95 -24.89 15.49
N THR A 476 -20.12 -26.22 15.42
CA THR A 476 -20.10 -27.10 16.59
C THR A 476 -18.82 -27.95 16.66
N PHE A 477 -18.46 -28.37 17.87
CA PHE A 477 -17.18 -29.02 18.15
C PHE A 477 -17.35 -30.26 19.03
N THR A 478 -16.43 -31.21 18.88
CA THR A 478 -16.28 -32.36 19.78
C THR A 478 -14.92 -32.39 20.42
N ASP A 479 -14.87 -32.81 21.69
CA ASP A 479 -13.61 -33.00 22.39
C ASP A 479 -12.83 -34.18 21.78
N ALA A 480 -11.55 -33.96 21.50
CA ALA A 480 -10.68 -34.95 20.88
C ALA A 480 -9.47 -35.30 21.73
N GLN A 481 -8.79 -34.31 22.32
CA GLN A 481 -7.59 -34.57 23.11
C GLN A 481 -7.33 -33.47 24.15
N ILE A 482 -6.82 -33.89 25.30
CA ILE A 482 -6.14 -33.02 26.27
C ILE A 482 -4.65 -33.40 26.27
N ALA A 483 -3.79 -32.48 25.84
CA ALA A 483 -2.35 -32.65 25.84
C ALA A 483 -1.73 -31.94 27.05
N PRO A 484 -1.11 -32.68 27.99
CA PRO A 484 -0.54 -32.06 29.18
C PRO A 484 0.72 -31.27 28.84
N LEU A 485 0.85 -30.09 29.44
CA LEU A 485 2.06 -29.28 29.37
C LEU A 485 2.89 -29.48 30.63
N ASN A 486 4.21 -29.33 30.48
CA ASN A 486 5.12 -29.31 31.63
C ASN A 486 5.04 -27.99 32.40
N GLY A 487 4.60 -26.93 31.72
CA GLY A 487 4.33 -25.61 32.27
C GLY A 487 2.96 -25.52 32.98
N ALA A 488 2.82 -24.48 33.80
CA ALA A 488 1.64 -24.26 34.64
C ALA A 488 0.83 -23.01 34.24
N ASN A 489 1.32 -22.22 33.28
CA ASN A 489 0.66 -21.00 32.79
C ASN A 489 0.85 -20.85 31.26
N PRO A 490 0.13 -21.61 30.43
CA PRO A 490 0.25 -21.54 28.98
C PRO A 490 -0.47 -20.31 28.40
N TYR A 491 0.25 -19.19 28.32
CA TYR A 491 -0.32 -17.87 28.09
C TYR A 491 -0.56 -17.52 26.62
N ALA A 492 0.28 -18.02 25.70
CA ALA A 492 0.11 -17.82 24.26
C ALA A 492 0.33 -19.12 23.49
N LEU A 493 -0.34 -19.22 22.34
CA LEU A 493 -0.40 -20.40 21.51
C LEU A 493 -0.25 -19.99 20.04
N ALA A 494 0.54 -20.75 19.28
CA ALA A 494 0.61 -20.66 17.83
C ALA A 494 0.48 -22.06 17.23
N ALA A 495 -0.10 -22.13 16.03
CA ALA A 495 -0.16 -23.33 15.22
C ALA A 495 0.73 -23.18 13.98
N GLY A 496 1.32 -24.28 13.53
CA GLY A 496 2.16 -24.31 12.35
C GLY A 496 2.73 -25.70 12.12
N ASN A 497 3.10 -26.01 10.88
CA ASN A 497 3.71 -27.29 10.55
C ASN A 497 5.24 -27.23 10.77
N PHE A 498 5.73 -27.78 11.89
CA PHE A 498 7.14 -27.69 12.29
C PHE A 498 7.97 -28.89 11.83
N ASN A 499 7.33 -29.96 11.39
CA ASN A 499 7.99 -31.20 10.95
C ASN A 499 7.77 -31.53 9.45
N GLY A 500 7.02 -30.70 8.73
CA GLY A 500 6.72 -30.84 7.31
C GLY A 500 5.68 -31.92 6.99
N ASP A 501 4.89 -32.39 7.95
CA ASP A 501 3.81 -33.35 7.70
C ASP A 501 2.51 -32.66 7.23
N ALA A 502 1.36 -33.34 7.24
CA ALA A 502 0.10 -32.75 6.77
C ALA A 502 -0.71 -32.05 7.88
N PHE A 503 -0.26 -32.13 9.13
CA PHE A 503 -1.03 -31.76 10.31
C PHE A 503 -0.34 -30.63 11.06
N PRO A 504 -1.03 -29.51 11.32
CA PRO A 504 -0.44 -28.44 12.11
C PRO A 504 -0.05 -28.92 13.53
N ASP A 505 1.16 -28.55 13.93
CA ASP A 505 1.72 -28.70 15.26
C ASP A 505 1.42 -27.46 16.11
N LEU A 506 1.73 -27.53 17.42
CA LEU A 506 1.44 -26.46 18.37
C LEU A 506 2.69 -25.98 19.12
N ALA A 507 2.84 -24.67 19.26
CA ALA A 507 3.86 -24.02 20.08
C ALA A 507 3.19 -23.19 21.18
N VAL A 508 3.57 -23.43 22.44
CA VAL A 508 2.93 -22.84 23.63
C VAL A 508 3.95 -22.08 24.47
N ALA A 509 3.76 -20.77 24.64
CA ALA A 509 4.59 -19.96 25.53
C ALA A 509 4.10 -20.03 26.99
N ASP A 510 5.03 -20.29 27.92
CA ASP A 510 4.75 -20.29 29.36
C ASP A 510 5.61 -19.23 30.09
N PRO A 511 4.99 -18.15 30.62
CA PRO A 511 5.67 -17.09 31.36
C PRO A 511 6.36 -17.56 32.64
N TRP A 512 5.85 -18.59 33.31
CA TRP A 512 6.40 -19.07 34.59
C TRP A 512 7.57 -20.02 34.38
N ALA A 513 7.59 -20.75 33.26
CA ALA A 513 8.68 -21.63 32.89
C ALA A 513 9.78 -20.94 32.05
N ASN A 514 9.54 -19.71 31.55
CA ASN A 514 10.42 -19.00 30.62
C ASN A 514 10.78 -19.85 29.40
N SER A 515 9.78 -20.50 28.82
CA SER A 515 9.97 -21.49 27.77
C SER A 515 8.82 -21.51 26.77
N VAL A 516 9.11 -22.02 25.57
CA VAL A 516 8.09 -22.48 24.62
C VAL A 516 8.07 -24.01 24.61
N SER A 517 6.89 -24.59 24.73
CA SER A 517 6.64 -26.03 24.59
C SER A 517 6.12 -26.31 23.18
N VAL A 518 6.77 -27.23 22.46
CA VAL A 518 6.36 -27.68 21.12
C VAL A 518 5.72 -29.06 21.23
N LEU A 519 4.54 -29.22 20.65
CA LEU A 519 3.78 -30.47 20.61
C LEU A 519 3.58 -30.83 19.13
N LEU A 520 4.18 -31.94 18.71
CA LEU A 520 4.06 -32.40 17.33
C LEU A 520 2.79 -33.24 17.17
N ASN A 521 2.02 -32.98 16.13
CA ASN A 521 0.80 -33.68 15.82
C ASN A 521 1.10 -34.95 15.03
N ALA A 522 1.37 -36.05 15.74
CA ALA A 522 1.78 -37.32 15.15
C ALA A 522 0.60 -38.13 14.56
N GLY A 523 -0.48 -37.48 14.14
CA GLY A 523 -1.70 -38.13 13.69
C GLY A 523 -1.47 -39.09 12.51
N ASP A 524 -1.65 -40.39 12.72
CA ASP A 524 -1.83 -41.35 11.63
C ASP A 524 -3.30 -41.29 11.15
N TRP A 525 -3.70 -40.17 10.57
CA TRP A 525 -4.99 -40.04 9.88
C TRP A 525 -4.93 -40.63 8.45
N SER A 526 -3.90 -41.44 8.17
CA SER A 526 -3.64 -42.02 6.85
C SER A 526 -4.57 -43.21 6.57
N THR A 527 -5.83 -42.89 6.28
CA THR A 527 -6.53 -43.64 5.22
C THR A 527 -7.26 -42.77 4.20
N THR A 528 -7.26 -41.43 4.31
CA THR A 528 -8.02 -40.59 3.35
C THR A 528 -7.48 -39.20 3.01
N SER A 529 -6.47 -38.66 3.71
CA SER A 529 -6.00 -37.29 3.41
C SER A 529 -4.95 -37.28 2.27
N PRO A 530 -5.13 -36.44 1.23
CA PRO A 530 -4.17 -36.34 0.14
C PRO A 530 -2.82 -35.78 0.61
N SER A 531 -1.75 -36.21 -0.06
CA SER A 531 -0.36 -35.81 0.19
C SER A 531 0.19 -34.82 -0.85
N SER A 532 -0.46 -34.66 -2.00
CA SER A 532 -0.06 -33.72 -3.05
C SER A 532 -1.22 -33.43 -4.00
N PHE A 533 -1.14 -32.33 -4.74
CA PHE A 533 -1.93 -32.15 -5.96
C PHE A 533 -1.14 -32.56 -7.19
N SER A 534 -1.82 -33.20 -8.14
CA SER A 534 -1.37 -33.25 -9.53
C SER A 534 -2.15 -32.19 -10.30
N VAL A 535 -1.44 -31.17 -10.79
CA VAL A 535 -1.98 -30.13 -11.67
C VAL A 535 -1.50 -30.43 -13.08
N SER A 536 -2.43 -30.61 -14.02
CA SER A 536 -2.08 -30.97 -15.40
C SER A 536 -3.22 -30.69 -16.37
N GLY A 537 -2.88 -30.49 -17.64
CA GLY A 537 -3.86 -30.45 -18.73
C GLY A 537 -4.05 -29.06 -19.32
N PHE A 538 -3.38 -28.05 -18.78
CA PHE A 538 -3.28 -26.76 -19.45
C PHE A 538 -2.58 -26.91 -20.81
N PRO A 539 -2.99 -26.18 -21.86
CA PRO A 539 -2.29 -26.21 -23.14
C PRO A 539 -0.79 -25.92 -22.99
N ALA A 540 0.07 -26.82 -23.50
CA ALA A 540 1.53 -26.64 -23.42
C ALA A 540 2.01 -25.33 -24.08
N SER A 541 1.24 -24.81 -25.03
CA SER A 541 1.37 -23.45 -25.53
C SER A 541 0.00 -22.81 -25.73
N THR A 542 -0.11 -21.52 -25.37
CA THR A 542 -1.32 -20.70 -25.54
C THR A 542 -0.95 -19.29 -26.03
N THR A 543 -1.94 -18.49 -26.39
CA THR A 543 -1.80 -17.06 -26.64
C THR A 543 -2.23 -16.29 -25.39
N ALA A 544 -1.54 -15.19 -25.06
CA ALA A 544 -1.91 -14.31 -23.95
C ALA A 544 -3.39 -13.90 -24.03
N GLY A 545 -4.12 -14.03 -22.92
CA GLY A 545 -5.55 -13.72 -22.86
C GLY A 545 -6.50 -14.85 -23.27
N GLU A 546 -6.00 -15.95 -23.83
CA GLU A 546 -6.82 -17.11 -24.15
C GLU A 546 -7.02 -18.03 -22.94
N ALA A 547 -8.26 -18.49 -22.74
CA ALA A 547 -8.61 -19.39 -21.65
C ALA A 547 -8.09 -20.82 -21.91
N GLY A 548 -7.37 -21.38 -20.95
CA GLY A 548 -6.95 -22.77 -20.94
C GLY A 548 -7.58 -23.54 -19.79
N SER A 549 -7.99 -24.79 -20.06
CA SER A 549 -8.50 -25.69 -19.03
C SER A 549 -7.36 -26.47 -18.38
N PHE A 550 -7.41 -26.70 -17.07
CA PHE A 550 -6.49 -27.59 -16.38
C PHE A 550 -7.22 -28.40 -15.30
N THR A 551 -6.69 -29.56 -14.96
CA THR A 551 -7.28 -30.46 -13.97
C THR A 551 -6.41 -30.53 -12.74
N VAL A 552 -7.04 -30.34 -11.57
CA VAL A 552 -6.42 -30.63 -10.28
C VAL A 552 -6.93 -31.98 -9.79
N THR A 553 -5.99 -32.86 -9.46
CA THR A 553 -6.30 -34.14 -8.82
C THR A 553 -5.63 -34.20 -7.46
N ALA A 554 -6.41 -34.38 -6.40
CA ALA A 554 -5.92 -34.70 -5.08
C ALA A 554 -5.33 -36.12 -5.09
N LYS A 555 -4.09 -36.28 -4.64
CA LYS A 555 -3.36 -37.56 -4.65
C LYS A 555 -3.05 -38.02 -3.24
N ASN A 556 -3.29 -39.29 -2.96
CA ASN A 556 -2.79 -39.97 -1.76
C ASN A 556 -1.26 -40.16 -1.86
N ALA A 557 -0.62 -40.50 -0.74
CA ALA A 557 0.83 -40.74 -0.66
C ALA A 557 1.34 -41.85 -1.59
N ASP A 558 0.47 -42.78 -2.02
CA ASP A 558 0.78 -43.84 -2.98
C ASP A 558 0.56 -43.43 -4.45
N GLY A 559 0.20 -42.17 -4.71
CA GLY A 559 -0.06 -41.62 -6.04
C GLY A 559 -1.45 -41.92 -6.60
N THR A 560 -2.32 -42.62 -5.86
CA THR A 560 -3.72 -42.83 -6.25
C THR A 560 -4.56 -41.57 -6.00
N THR A 561 -5.73 -41.46 -6.63
CA THR A 561 -6.63 -40.32 -6.42
C THR A 561 -7.29 -40.40 -5.04
N ALA A 562 -7.21 -39.30 -4.29
CA ALA A 562 -7.87 -39.12 -2.99
C ALA A 562 -9.36 -38.80 -3.19
N ALA A 563 -10.17 -39.82 -3.50
CA ALA A 563 -11.55 -39.64 -3.93
C ALA A 563 -12.50 -39.01 -2.87
N GLY A 564 -12.08 -38.98 -1.61
CA GLY A 564 -12.81 -38.36 -0.50
C GLY A 564 -12.37 -36.94 -0.16
N TYR A 565 -11.42 -36.36 -0.90
CA TYR A 565 -10.94 -35.01 -0.62
C TYR A 565 -12.04 -33.97 -0.83
N THR A 566 -12.27 -33.16 0.20
CA THR A 566 -13.26 -32.07 0.23
C THR A 566 -12.67 -30.73 0.68
N GLY A 567 -11.34 -30.59 0.65
CA GLY A 567 -10.66 -29.36 1.05
C GLY A 567 -10.86 -28.22 0.05
N THR A 568 -10.48 -27.02 0.48
CA THR A 568 -10.59 -25.80 -0.32
C THR A 568 -9.25 -25.50 -0.97
N VAL A 569 -9.24 -25.39 -2.29
CA VAL A 569 -8.05 -25.03 -3.07
C VAL A 569 -8.08 -23.57 -3.47
N HIS A 570 -6.92 -22.93 -3.40
CA HIS A 570 -6.63 -21.67 -4.06
C HIS A 570 -5.59 -21.89 -5.15
N PHE A 571 -5.51 -20.92 -6.07
CA PHE A 571 -4.63 -20.99 -7.22
C PHE A 571 -3.64 -19.83 -7.19
N ALA A 572 -2.42 -20.12 -7.61
CA ALA A 572 -1.38 -19.13 -7.87
C ALA A 572 -0.78 -19.37 -9.26
N SER A 573 -0.10 -18.37 -9.80
CA SER A 573 0.61 -18.46 -11.07
C SER A 573 1.94 -17.73 -10.98
N SER A 574 2.92 -18.14 -11.79
CA SER A 574 4.12 -17.31 -12.01
C SER A 574 3.83 -16.09 -12.88
N ASP A 575 2.68 -16.09 -13.56
CA ASP A 575 2.15 -14.95 -14.28
C ASP A 575 1.35 -14.05 -13.33
N GLY A 576 1.94 -12.90 -12.98
CA GLY A 576 1.31 -11.92 -12.09
C GLY A 576 0.05 -11.23 -12.66
N GLN A 577 -0.24 -11.40 -13.95
CA GLN A 577 -1.45 -10.89 -14.60
C GLN A 577 -2.49 -12.00 -14.87
N ALA A 578 -2.25 -13.24 -14.41
CA ALA A 578 -3.16 -14.34 -14.68
C ALA A 578 -4.55 -14.11 -14.07
N VAL A 579 -5.59 -14.41 -14.85
CA VAL A 579 -6.96 -14.56 -14.32
C VAL A 579 -7.15 -16.01 -13.91
N LEU A 580 -7.04 -16.24 -12.61
CA LEU A 580 -7.16 -17.56 -12.01
C LEU A 580 -8.60 -17.85 -11.57
N PRO A 581 -8.98 -19.14 -11.43
CA PRO A 581 -10.24 -19.49 -10.79
C PRO A 581 -10.29 -18.92 -9.38
N GLY A 582 -11.50 -18.62 -8.90
CA GLY A 582 -11.71 -18.36 -7.47
C GLY A 582 -11.39 -19.59 -6.62
N VAL A 583 -11.31 -19.39 -5.31
CA VAL A 583 -11.18 -20.50 -4.36
C VAL A 583 -12.29 -21.52 -4.57
N TYR A 584 -11.96 -22.80 -4.48
CA TYR A 584 -12.91 -23.88 -4.74
C TYR A 584 -12.83 -24.97 -3.68
N THR A 585 -13.96 -25.24 -3.04
CA THR A 585 -14.11 -26.36 -2.10
C THR A 585 -14.52 -27.61 -2.86
N PHE A 586 -13.67 -28.65 -2.84
CA PHE A 586 -14.00 -29.93 -3.43
C PHE A 586 -15.23 -30.55 -2.75
N THR A 587 -16.08 -31.18 -3.54
CA THR A 587 -17.26 -31.90 -3.06
C THR A 587 -17.05 -33.40 -3.23
N ALA A 588 -17.85 -34.20 -2.50
CA ALA A 588 -17.86 -35.65 -2.69
C ALA A 588 -18.23 -36.08 -4.12
N ALA A 589 -18.85 -35.19 -4.92
CA ALA A 589 -19.18 -35.46 -6.33
C ALA A 589 -17.97 -35.35 -7.25
N ASP A 590 -16.95 -34.58 -6.88
CA ASP A 590 -15.72 -34.39 -7.66
C ASP A 590 -14.82 -35.64 -7.59
N GLY A 591 -14.98 -36.47 -6.56
CA GLY A 591 -14.18 -37.69 -6.42
C GLY A 591 -12.68 -37.41 -6.39
N GLY A 592 -12.27 -36.28 -5.80
CA GLY A 592 -10.88 -35.83 -5.74
C GLY A 592 -10.30 -35.29 -7.05
N VAL A 593 -11.13 -35.05 -8.08
CA VAL A 593 -10.70 -34.51 -9.39
C VAL A 593 -11.65 -33.40 -9.83
N HIS A 594 -11.12 -32.22 -10.13
CA HIS A 594 -11.92 -31.13 -10.69
C HIS A 594 -11.16 -30.41 -11.81
N THR A 595 -11.90 -29.93 -12.81
CA THR A 595 -11.33 -29.21 -13.96
C THR A 595 -11.71 -27.74 -13.88
N PHE A 596 -10.70 -26.89 -14.00
CA PHE A 596 -10.77 -25.44 -13.89
C PHE A 596 -10.37 -24.79 -15.21
N SER A 597 -10.56 -23.48 -15.30
CA SER A 597 -10.10 -22.65 -16.40
C SER A 597 -9.31 -21.48 -15.86
N ALA A 598 -8.15 -21.19 -16.45
CA ALA A 598 -7.34 -20.01 -16.17
C ALA A 598 -7.01 -19.27 -17.47
N ILE A 599 -6.71 -17.98 -17.36
CA ILE A 599 -6.17 -17.18 -18.45
C ILE A 599 -4.78 -16.72 -18.01
N LEU A 600 -3.78 -16.94 -18.86
CA LEU A 600 -2.44 -16.41 -18.68
C LEU A 600 -2.26 -15.25 -19.66
N GLU A 601 -1.77 -14.13 -19.17
CA GLU A 601 -1.69 -12.84 -19.87
C GLU A 601 -0.26 -12.39 -20.12
N THR A 602 0.73 -12.83 -19.32
CA THR A 602 2.14 -12.44 -19.53
C THR A 602 2.87 -13.44 -20.42
N ALA A 603 3.40 -12.96 -21.55
CA ALA A 603 4.15 -13.78 -22.50
C ALA A 603 5.46 -14.33 -21.89
N GLY A 604 5.79 -15.57 -22.24
CA GLY A 604 6.95 -16.29 -21.70
C GLY A 604 6.58 -17.67 -21.16
N THR A 605 7.48 -18.26 -20.38
CA THR A 605 7.24 -19.55 -19.74
C THR A 605 6.61 -19.33 -18.38
N GLN A 606 5.40 -19.88 -18.17
CA GLN A 606 4.60 -19.71 -16.98
C GLN A 606 4.24 -21.03 -16.30
N SER A 607 3.69 -20.95 -15.09
CA SER A 607 3.21 -22.08 -14.30
C SER A 607 1.90 -21.77 -13.59
N ILE A 608 1.05 -22.78 -13.40
CA ILE A 608 -0.15 -22.71 -12.56
C ILE A 608 0.04 -23.64 -11.38
N THR A 609 -0.18 -23.13 -10.17
CA THR A 609 -0.05 -23.86 -8.91
C THR A 609 -1.40 -23.91 -8.21
N ALA A 610 -1.77 -25.08 -7.71
CA ALA A 610 -2.89 -25.26 -6.79
C ALA A 610 -2.34 -25.57 -5.40
N ALA A 611 -2.93 -24.97 -4.37
CA ALA A 611 -2.60 -25.22 -2.99
C ALA A 611 -3.86 -25.24 -2.13
N ASP A 612 -3.86 -26.10 -1.11
CA ASP A 612 -4.94 -26.13 -0.15
C ASP A 612 -4.85 -24.90 0.77
N THR A 613 -5.99 -24.32 1.13
CA THR A 613 -6.05 -23.11 1.97
C THR A 613 -5.79 -23.39 3.44
N LEU A 614 -5.99 -24.63 3.91
CA LEU A 614 -5.88 -25.01 5.32
C LEU A 614 -4.76 -26.02 5.56
N ALA A 615 -4.54 -26.95 4.63
CA ALA A 615 -3.46 -27.93 4.69
C ALA A 615 -2.15 -27.34 4.13
N LEU A 616 -1.41 -26.62 4.99
CA LEU A 616 -0.10 -26.04 4.68
C LEU A 616 0.89 -27.13 4.24
N GLY A 617 1.13 -27.23 2.92
CA GLY A 617 2.02 -28.21 2.29
C GLY A 617 1.36 -29.05 1.19
N LEU A 618 0.02 -29.07 1.12
CA LEU A 618 -0.70 -29.76 0.06
C LEU A 618 -0.73 -28.88 -1.21
N THR A 619 0.27 -29.04 -2.07
CA THR A 619 0.42 -28.26 -3.31
C THR A 619 0.73 -29.12 -4.53
N GLY A 620 0.57 -28.55 -5.71
CA GLY A 620 0.99 -29.10 -6.99
C GLY A 620 1.03 -28.01 -8.06
N SER A 621 1.91 -28.15 -9.05
CA SER A 621 2.08 -27.15 -10.10
C SER A 621 2.26 -27.79 -11.48
N GLU A 622 1.66 -27.17 -12.48
CA GLU A 622 1.95 -27.40 -13.90
C GLU A 622 2.90 -26.29 -14.38
N THR A 623 4.16 -26.65 -14.65
CA THR A 623 5.21 -25.71 -15.06
C THR A 623 5.56 -25.86 -16.53
N GLY A 624 6.07 -24.79 -17.15
CA GLY A 624 6.60 -24.87 -18.52
C GLY A 624 5.58 -24.49 -19.61
N VAL A 625 4.46 -23.86 -19.24
CA VAL A 625 3.43 -23.40 -20.17
C VAL A 625 4.00 -22.24 -20.99
N THR A 626 4.05 -22.37 -22.32
CA THR A 626 4.55 -21.29 -23.18
C THR A 626 3.41 -20.36 -23.61
N VAL A 627 3.38 -19.16 -23.05
CA VAL A 627 2.44 -18.10 -23.42
C VAL A 627 3.06 -17.24 -24.52
N ASN A 628 2.49 -17.29 -25.72
CA ASN A 628 2.86 -16.41 -26.83
C ASN A 628 2.13 -15.06 -26.68
N PRO A 629 2.75 -13.93 -27.03
CA PRO A 629 2.07 -12.64 -27.02
C PRO A 629 0.87 -12.65 -27.97
N ALA A 630 -0.18 -11.94 -27.62
CA ALA A 630 -1.34 -11.75 -28.48
C ALA A 630 -1.04 -10.78 -29.63
N ALA A 631 -2.03 -10.58 -30.51
CA ALA A 631 -1.90 -9.61 -31.59
C ALA A 631 -1.74 -8.19 -31.03
N ALA A 632 -0.91 -7.37 -31.69
CA ALA A 632 -0.70 -5.99 -31.28
C ALA A 632 -2.03 -5.22 -31.23
N SER A 633 -2.24 -4.48 -30.14
CA SER A 633 -3.39 -3.63 -29.90
C SER A 633 -3.01 -2.14 -29.83
N HIS A 634 -1.77 -1.83 -29.48
CA HIS A 634 -1.26 -0.46 -29.37
C HIS A 634 0.26 -0.41 -29.54
N PHE A 635 0.83 0.80 -29.55
CA PHE A 635 2.28 0.99 -29.55
C PHE A 635 2.79 1.57 -28.23
N GLY A 636 3.85 0.99 -27.70
CA GLY A 636 4.75 1.68 -26.79
C GLY A 636 5.70 2.55 -27.61
N VAL A 637 5.73 3.86 -27.34
CA VAL A 637 6.65 4.80 -28.02
C VAL A 637 7.57 5.40 -26.98
N VAL A 638 8.87 5.20 -27.16
CA VAL A 638 9.91 5.73 -26.28
C VAL A 638 10.72 6.79 -27.03
N ALA A 639 10.80 7.97 -26.45
CA ALA A 639 11.56 9.12 -26.94
C ALA A 639 12.34 9.75 -25.76
N PRO A 640 13.40 10.55 -26.01
CA PRO A 640 14.08 11.27 -24.95
C PRO A 640 13.13 12.26 -24.25
N ALA A 641 13.35 12.48 -22.95
CA ALA A 641 12.55 13.43 -22.17
C ALA A 641 12.63 14.88 -22.71
N GLY A 642 13.73 15.23 -23.38
CA GLY A 642 13.85 16.52 -24.06
C GLY A 642 14.92 16.52 -25.15
N SER A 643 14.84 17.54 -26.02
CA SER A 643 15.79 17.80 -27.10
C SER A 643 15.88 19.31 -27.36
N THR A 644 16.89 19.73 -28.13
CA THR A 644 16.99 21.11 -28.63
C THR A 644 16.32 21.21 -30.01
N ALA A 645 15.59 22.29 -30.26
CA ALA A 645 14.95 22.55 -31.55
C ALA A 645 15.93 22.35 -32.72
N GLY A 646 15.52 21.57 -33.72
CA GLY A 646 16.34 21.23 -34.89
C GLY A 646 17.32 20.08 -34.70
N SER A 647 17.50 19.57 -33.48
CA SER A 647 18.35 18.41 -33.21
C SER A 647 17.60 17.10 -33.45
N ALA A 648 18.23 16.18 -34.20
CA ALA A 648 17.68 14.87 -34.47
C ALA A 648 17.81 13.94 -33.25
N PHE A 649 16.79 13.13 -32.99
CA PHE A 649 16.82 12.10 -31.96
C PHE A 649 16.15 10.81 -32.42
N SER A 650 16.41 9.72 -31.68
CA SER A 650 15.87 8.40 -31.95
C SER A 650 14.55 8.18 -31.23
N VAL A 651 13.65 7.44 -31.88
CA VAL A 651 12.40 6.96 -31.28
C VAL A 651 12.35 5.45 -31.41
N THR A 652 12.00 4.76 -30.35
CA THR A 652 11.77 3.31 -30.35
C THR A 652 10.28 3.06 -30.29
N VAL A 653 9.78 2.24 -31.22
CA VAL A 653 8.38 1.80 -31.26
C VAL A 653 8.35 0.31 -30.96
N THR A 654 7.55 -0.06 -29.97
CA THR A 654 7.26 -1.43 -29.58
C THR A 654 5.80 -1.73 -29.88
N ALA A 655 5.52 -2.74 -30.69
CA ALA A 655 4.18 -3.27 -30.88
C ALA A 655 3.78 -4.06 -29.63
N LEU A 656 2.73 -3.61 -28.94
CA LEU A 656 2.27 -4.19 -27.69
C LEU A 656 0.88 -4.79 -27.89
N ASP A 657 0.65 -5.95 -27.30
CA ASP A 657 -0.68 -6.56 -27.22
C ASP A 657 -1.54 -5.91 -26.10
N PRO A 658 -2.81 -6.31 -25.88
CA PRO A 658 -3.66 -5.74 -24.84
C PRO A 658 -3.12 -5.84 -23.40
N TYR A 659 -2.16 -6.74 -23.16
CA TYR A 659 -1.58 -7.06 -21.85
C TYR A 659 -0.14 -6.52 -21.73
N ASN A 660 0.24 -5.60 -22.63
CA ASN A 660 1.57 -4.99 -22.70
C ASN A 660 2.72 -5.97 -22.98
N ASN A 661 2.44 -7.14 -23.57
CA ASN A 661 3.51 -7.99 -24.09
C ASN A 661 3.99 -7.47 -25.43
N THR A 662 5.27 -7.65 -25.73
CA THR A 662 5.78 -7.37 -27.07
C THR A 662 5.20 -8.36 -28.07
N ALA A 663 4.37 -7.88 -29.00
CA ALA A 663 3.79 -8.65 -30.08
C ALA A 663 4.86 -8.97 -31.13
N THR A 664 5.67 -10.00 -30.86
CA THR A 664 6.86 -10.38 -31.65
C THR A 664 6.57 -10.69 -33.12
N GLY A 665 5.35 -11.12 -33.43
CA GLY A 665 4.87 -11.42 -34.78
C GLY A 665 4.30 -10.21 -35.55
N TYR A 666 4.32 -9.00 -34.99
CA TYR A 666 3.78 -7.82 -35.66
C TYR A 666 4.61 -7.45 -36.90
N THR A 667 3.95 -7.37 -38.06
CA THR A 667 4.55 -7.01 -39.36
C THR A 667 3.83 -5.86 -40.06
N GLY A 668 3.06 -5.06 -39.30
CA GLY A 668 2.34 -3.92 -39.85
C GLY A 668 3.26 -2.76 -40.20
N ALA A 669 2.72 -1.76 -40.92
CA ALA A 669 3.46 -0.58 -41.30
C ALA A 669 3.09 0.62 -40.43
N VAL A 670 4.09 1.23 -39.81
CA VAL A 670 3.97 2.35 -38.89
C VAL A 670 4.14 3.68 -39.62
N HIS A 671 3.30 4.64 -39.29
CA HIS A 671 3.34 6.03 -39.73
C HIS A 671 3.51 6.96 -38.52
N PHE A 672 4.28 8.04 -38.69
CA PHE A 672 4.50 9.02 -37.63
C PHE A 672 3.76 10.33 -37.89
N THR A 673 3.20 10.90 -36.83
CA THR A 673 2.69 12.27 -36.79
C THR A 673 3.28 13.01 -35.59
N SER A 674 3.17 14.35 -35.57
CA SER A 674 3.60 15.16 -34.43
C SER A 674 2.70 16.38 -34.25
N THR A 675 2.59 16.87 -33.02
CA THR A 675 1.99 18.19 -32.74
C THR A 675 2.87 19.35 -33.19
N ASP A 676 4.14 19.10 -33.53
CA ASP A 676 5.00 20.10 -34.15
C ASP A 676 4.74 20.20 -35.65
N GLY A 677 4.11 21.29 -36.08
CA GLY A 677 3.83 21.57 -37.49
C GLY A 677 5.08 21.76 -38.36
N GLN A 678 6.28 21.88 -37.76
CA GLN A 678 7.56 22.01 -38.46
C GLN A 678 8.42 20.74 -38.40
N ALA A 679 7.89 19.65 -37.85
CA ALA A 679 8.61 18.40 -37.65
C ALA A 679 9.14 17.81 -38.96
N VAL A 680 10.28 17.12 -38.86
CA VAL A 680 10.72 16.14 -39.85
C VAL A 680 10.62 14.78 -39.19
N LEU A 681 9.82 13.89 -39.77
CA LEU A 681 9.48 12.58 -39.21
C LEU A 681 10.04 11.45 -40.09
N PRO A 682 10.23 10.24 -39.53
CA PRO A 682 10.65 9.08 -40.30
C PRO A 682 9.65 8.77 -41.41
N SER A 683 10.13 8.20 -42.53
CA SER A 683 9.26 7.57 -43.51
C SER A 683 8.53 6.38 -42.88
N ASN A 684 7.39 6.00 -43.46
CA ASN A 684 6.68 4.80 -43.02
C ASN A 684 7.62 3.57 -43.08
N TYR A 685 7.51 2.71 -42.07
CA TYR A 685 8.33 1.51 -41.95
C TYR A 685 7.45 0.30 -41.66
N THR A 686 7.65 -0.77 -42.43
CA THR A 686 6.99 -2.05 -42.22
C THR A 686 7.85 -2.92 -41.32
N PHE A 687 7.31 -3.31 -40.16
CA PHE A 687 7.99 -4.21 -39.25
C PHE A 687 8.27 -5.55 -39.93
N THR A 688 9.46 -6.08 -39.65
CA THR A 688 9.92 -7.37 -40.14
C THR A 688 10.00 -8.36 -38.97
N VAL A 689 10.07 -9.65 -39.28
CA VAL A 689 10.27 -10.69 -38.26
C VAL A 689 11.58 -10.51 -37.46
N ALA A 690 12.57 -9.81 -38.02
CA ALA A 690 13.83 -9.51 -37.34
C ALA A 690 13.70 -8.41 -36.28
N ASP A 691 12.68 -7.55 -36.39
CA ASP A 691 12.40 -6.51 -35.40
C ASP A 691 11.82 -7.12 -34.11
N ASN A 692 11.27 -8.33 -34.16
CA ASN A 692 10.70 -9.03 -33.00
C ASN A 692 9.72 -8.14 -32.20
N GLY A 693 8.90 -7.36 -32.91
CA GLY A 693 7.95 -6.41 -32.33
C GLY A 693 8.54 -5.08 -31.84
N VAL A 694 9.86 -4.83 -31.99
CA VAL A 694 10.53 -3.59 -31.56
C VAL A 694 11.41 -3.02 -32.66
N HIS A 695 11.23 -1.75 -33.01
CA HIS A 695 12.10 -1.06 -33.97
C HIS A 695 12.54 0.30 -33.47
N THR A 696 13.83 0.63 -33.69
CA THR A 696 14.40 1.94 -33.32
C THR A 696 14.72 2.77 -34.56
N PHE A 697 13.99 3.88 -34.70
CA PHE A 697 14.15 4.88 -35.75
C PHE A 697 15.30 5.82 -35.38
N SER A 698 16.53 5.39 -35.69
CA SER A 698 17.74 6.10 -35.30
C SER A 698 17.83 7.47 -35.96
N SER A 699 17.92 8.54 -35.16
CA SER A 699 17.94 9.93 -35.64
C SER A 699 16.79 10.28 -36.60
N GLY A 700 15.64 9.59 -36.47
CA GLY A 700 14.55 9.68 -37.41
C GLY A 700 13.62 10.88 -37.20
N VAL A 701 13.67 11.53 -36.03
CA VAL A 701 12.76 12.63 -35.67
C VAL A 701 13.55 13.92 -35.41
N ILE A 702 13.10 15.02 -36.01
CA ILE A 702 13.55 16.39 -35.73
C ILE A 702 12.34 17.24 -35.42
N LEU A 703 12.31 17.82 -34.22
CA LEU A 703 11.29 18.78 -33.79
C LEU A 703 11.93 20.17 -33.70
N LYS A 704 11.23 21.20 -34.16
CA LYS A 704 11.71 22.58 -34.33
C LYS A 704 10.90 23.60 -33.54
N THR A 705 9.68 23.29 -33.11
CA THR A 705 8.89 24.22 -32.29
C THR A 705 9.16 23.96 -30.81
N ALA A 706 9.55 25.00 -30.08
CA ALA A 706 9.85 24.90 -28.65
C ALA A 706 8.57 24.69 -27.81
N GLY A 707 8.72 23.97 -26.69
CA GLY A 707 7.61 23.51 -25.85
C GLY A 707 7.45 22.00 -25.86
N THR A 708 6.41 21.50 -25.20
CA THR A 708 6.12 20.07 -25.16
C THR A 708 5.45 19.63 -26.46
N GLN A 709 6.19 18.91 -27.28
CA GLN A 709 5.70 18.34 -28.54
C GLN A 709 5.48 16.84 -28.38
N THR A 710 4.55 16.26 -29.11
CA THR A 710 4.33 14.80 -29.11
C THR A 710 4.73 14.20 -30.43
N VAL A 711 5.27 12.99 -30.38
CA VAL A 711 5.49 12.12 -31.54
C VAL A 711 4.56 10.94 -31.40
N THR A 712 3.69 10.73 -32.37
CA THR A 712 2.70 9.65 -32.35
C THR A 712 3.00 8.68 -33.48
N ALA A 713 3.14 7.40 -33.13
CA ALA A 713 3.22 6.30 -34.08
C ALA A 713 1.83 5.66 -34.23
N SER A 714 1.41 5.37 -35.45
CA SER A 714 0.13 4.71 -35.73
C SER A 714 0.27 3.71 -36.86
N ASP A 715 -0.45 2.60 -36.78
CA ASP A 715 -0.48 1.61 -37.86
C ASP A 715 -1.28 2.19 -39.04
N THR A 716 -0.74 1.99 -40.24
CA THR A 716 -1.27 2.56 -41.49
C THR A 716 -2.59 1.92 -41.95
N VAL A 717 -2.90 0.72 -41.47
CA VAL A 717 -4.13 -0.03 -41.80
C VAL A 717 -5.11 0.03 -40.63
N THR A 718 -4.65 -0.26 -39.41
CA THR A 718 -5.46 -0.33 -38.19
C THR A 718 -5.11 0.83 -37.27
N SER A 719 -5.64 2.02 -37.53
CA SER A 719 -5.28 3.25 -36.80
C SER A 719 -5.57 3.23 -35.29
N ALA A 720 -6.30 2.24 -34.79
CA ALA A 720 -6.47 1.98 -33.36
C ALA A 720 -5.16 1.50 -32.68
N ILE A 721 -4.27 0.84 -33.43
CA ILE A 721 -2.91 0.51 -32.96
C ILE A 721 -2.08 1.79 -33.06
N THR A 722 -2.02 2.52 -31.96
CA THR A 722 -1.36 3.82 -31.89
C THR A 722 -0.68 4.00 -30.53
N GLY A 723 0.26 4.93 -30.46
CA GLY A 723 0.98 5.28 -29.24
C GLY A 723 1.76 6.57 -29.44
N GLY A 724 2.05 7.30 -28.36
CA GLY A 724 2.76 8.57 -28.47
C GLY A 724 3.67 8.86 -27.28
N ALA A 725 4.71 9.65 -27.55
CA ALA A 725 5.65 10.13 -26.56
C ALA A 725 5.72 11.66 -26.58
N ALA A 726 5.71 12.28 -25.40
CA ALA A 726 5.93 13.71 -25.24
C ALA A 726 7.42 14.00 -25.08
N VAL A 727 7.90 15.06 -25.75
CA VAL A 727 9.29 15.51 -25.75
C VAL A 727 9.31 17.01 -25.47
N ALA A 728 10.05 17.43 -24.45
CA ALA A 728 10.26 18.84 -24.17
C ALA A 728 11.32 19.42 -25.14
N ILE A 729 10.90 20.31 -26.04
CA ILE A 729 11.79 20.97 -26.99
C ILE A 729 12.24 22.31 -26.45
N ASN A 730 13.53 22.40 -26.15
CA ASN A 730 14.18 23.64 -25.78
C ASN A 730 14.48 24.46 -27.03
N PRO A 731 14.28 25.79 -27.02
CA PRO A 731 14.70 26.67 -28.12
C PRO A 731 16.19 26.46 -28.47
N ALA A 732 16.52 26.59 -29.74
CA ALA A 732 17.92 26.58 -30.18
C ALA A 732 18.60 27.93 -29.85
N ALA A 733 19.89 28.01 -30.16
CA ALA A 733 20.65 29.25 -29.98
C ALA A 733 20.03 30.41 -30.80
N ALA A 734 20.10 31.62 -30.24
CA ALA A 734 19.60 32.82 -30.90
C ALA A 734 20.28 33.02 -32.26
N SER A 735 19.48 33.26 -33.29
CA SER A 735 19.94 33.49 -34.67
C SER A 735 19.45 34.83 -35.22
N THR A 736 18.32 35.35 -34.72
CA THR A 736 17.73 36.61 -35.14
C THR A 736 17.29 37.43 -33.92
N MET A 737 17.27 38.76 -34.07
CA MET A 737 16.85 39.70 -33.04
C MET A 737 15.80 40.63 -33.62
N THR A 738 14.67 40.78 -32.92
CA THR A 738 13.64 41.74 -33.29
C THR A 738 13.55 42.85 -32.26
N VAL A 739 13.43 44.09 -32.73
CA VAL A 739 13.24 45.28 -31.90
C VAL A 739 11.90 45.89 -32.29
N THR A 740 10.96 45.93 -31.36
CA THR A 740 9.58 46.37 -31.63
C THR A 740 8.98 47.12 -30.44
N GLY A 741 7.83 47.75 -30.63
CA GLY A 741 7.05 48.33 -29.54
C GLY A 741 7.35 49.80 -29.22
N PHE A 742 8.33 50.42 -29.88
CA PHE A 742 8.48 51.86 -29.79
C PHE A 742 7.33 52.57 -30.53
N PRO A 743 6.79 53.70 -30.01
CA PRO A 743 5.76 54.45 -30.72
C PRO A 743 6.23 54.93 -32.10
N SER A 744 5.40 54.77 -33.13
CA SER A 744 5.70 55.25 -34.49
C SER A 744 5.90 56.77 -34.58
N SER A 745 5.41 57.52 -33.58
CA SER A 745 5.74 58.94 -33.37
C SER A 745 5.85 59.27 -31.89
N THR A 746 6.81 60.14 -31.54
CA THR A 746 7.01 60.67 -30.18
C THR A 746 7.39 62.15 -30.21
N THR A 747 7.38 62.81 -29.06
CA THR A 747 7.90 64.17 -28.89
C THR A 747 9.33 64.11 -28.36
N ALA A 748 10.21 64.97 -28.85
CA ALA A 748 11.60 65.06 -28.42
C ALA A 748 11.69 65.18 -26.89
N GLY A 749 12.58 64.40 -26.27
CA GLY A 749 12.76 64.38 -24.83
C GLY A 749 11.80 63.48 -24.05
N VAL A 750 10.79 62.87 -24.69
CA VAL A 750 9.89 61.92 -24.05
C VAL A 750 10.47 60.50 -24.14
N ALA A 751 10.53 59.81 -23.00
CA ALA A 751 10.96 58.41 -22.94
C ALA A 751 9.91 57.50 -23.58
N GLY A 752 10.35 56.62 -24.47
CA GLY A 752 9.52 55.55 -25.04
C GLY A 752 10.11 54.18 -24.70
N GLY A 753 9.23 53.20 -24.52
CA GLY A 753 9.63 51.80 -24.29
C GLY A 753 9.71 51.02 -25.61
N PHE A 754 10.59 50.04 -25.69
CA PHE A 754 10.66 49.06 -26.78
C PHE A 754 11.12 47.71 -26.25
N THR A 755 10.75 46.63 -26.92
CA THR A 755 11.06 45.27 -26.54
C THR A 755 12.05 44.66 -27.53
N VAL A 756 13.10 44.04 -26.99
CA VAL A 756 14.04 43.22 -27.74
C VAL A 756 13.67 41.76 -27.50
N THR A 757 13.46 41.01 -28.58
CA THR A 757 13.19 39.57 -28.53
C THR A 757 14.23 38.82 -29.35
N LEU A 758 14.86 37.84 -28.73
CA LEU A 758 15.84 36.96 -29.38
C LEU A 758 15.13 35.71 -29.88
N LYS A 759 15.30 35.40 -31.16
CA LYS A 759 14.68 34.26 -31.82
C LYS A 759 15.72 33.29 -32.35
N ASP A 760 15.47 32.00 -32.24
CA ASP A 760 16.30 30.97 -32.88
C ASP A 760 15.99 30.86 -34.39
N ALA A 761 16.65 29.92 -35.09
CA ALA A 761 16.50 29.76 -36.54
C ALA A 761 15.10 29.26 -36.98
N TYR A 762 14.27 28.85 -36.02
CA TYR A 762 12.95 28.29 -36.25
C TYR A 762 11.82 29.22 -35.75
N GLY A 763 12.18 30.42 -35.28
CA GLY A 763 11.25 31.44 -34.79
C GLY A 763 10.86 31.28 -33.31
N ASN A 764 11.45 30.34 -32.58
CA ASN A 764 11.22 30.21 -31.14
C ASN A 764 11.95 31.32 -30.40
N THR A 765 11.39 31.77 -29.28
CA THR A 765 12.13 32.68 -28.39
C THR A 765 13.30 31.93 -27.76
N ALA A 766 14.52 32.41 -28.01
CA ALA A 766 15.74 31.79 -27.51
C ALA A 766 15.92 32.08 -26.01
N SER A 767 15.17 31.38 -25.17
CA SER A 767 15.04 31.69 -23.74
C SER A 767 16.32 31.51 -22.92
N GLY A 768 17.26 30.72 -23.41
CA GLY A 768 18.58 30.53 -22.79
C GLY A 768 19.65 31.56 -23.19
N TYR A 769 19.30 32.58 -23.97
CA TYR A 769 20.26 33.59 -24.41
C TYR A 769 20.75 34.44 -23.21
N THR A 770 22.07 34.53 -23.06
CA THR A 770 22.76 35.27 -21.97
C THR A 770 23.81 36.25 -22.50
N GLY A 771 23.74 36.58 -23.79
CA GLY A 771 24.66 37.53 -24.42
C GLY A 771 24.43 38.97 -23.99
N THR A 772 25.39 39.84 -24.32
CA THR A 772 25.31 41.28 -24.01
C THR A 772 24.96 42.07 -25.25
N VAL A 773 23.91 42.89 -25.17
CA VAL A 773 23.45 43.76 -26.24
C VAL A 773 23.91 45.21 -26.04
N HIS A 774 24.16 45.89 -27.15
CA HIS A 774 24.52 47.30 -27.25
C HIS A 774 23.48 48.06 -28.09
N PHE A 775 23.23 49.32 -27.72
CA PHE A 775 22.21 50.17 -28.32
C PHE A 775 22.83 51.30 -29.14
N THR A 776 22.30 51.56 -30.33
CA THR A 776 22.64 52.72 -31.16
C THR A 776 21.36 53.39 -31.68
N SER A 777 21.48 54.64 -32.13
CA SER A 777 20.40 55.36 -32.79
C SER A 777 20.94 56.25 -33.89
N SER A 778 20.12 56.53 -34.90
CA SER A 778 20.40 57.61 -35.87
C SER A 778 20.32 59.01 -35.23
N ASP A 779 19.72 59.13 -34.05
CA ASP A 779 19.71 60.37 -33.28
C ASP A 779 20.98 60.49 -32.42
N GLY A 780 21.92 61.32 -32.87
CA GLY A 780 23.18 61.56 -32.17
C GLY A 780 23.04 62.24 -30.80
N LYS A 781 21.84 62.74 -30.44
CA LYS A 781 21.55 63.33 -29.12
C LYS A 781 20.73 62.40 -28.21
N ALA A 782 20.39 61.20 -28.68
CA ALA A 782 19.56 60.27 -27.92
C ALA A 782 20.18 59.91 -26.55
N ALA A 783 19.33 59.73 -25.54
CA ALA A 783 19.74 59.06 -24.31
C ALA A 783 19.40 57.57 -24.43
N LEU A 784 20.44 56.77 -24.72
CA LEU A 784 20.34 55.32 -24.90
C LEU A 784 20.49 54.57 -23.58
N PRO A 785 19.92 53.36 -23.46
CA PRO A 785 20.23 52.45 -22.36
C PRO A 785 21.73 52.13 -22.28
N ALA A 786 22.19 51.74 -21.09
CA ALA A 786 23.48 51.06 -20.96
C ALA A 786 23.42 49.67 -21.61
N ASN A 787 24.59 49.11 -21.93
CA ASN A 787 24.68 47.72 -22.38
C ASN A 787 24.01 46.79 -21.37
N TYR A 788 23.32 45.77 -21.87
CA TYR A 788 22.56 44.85 -21.04
C TYR A 788 22.93 43.41 -21.34
N THR A 789 23.32 42.68 -20.31
CA THR A 789 23.55 41.23 -20.39
C THR A 789 22.26 40.53 -20.03
N PHE A 790 21.70 39.78 -20.98
CA PHE A 790 20.50 38.99 -20.74
C PHE A 790 20.77 37.91 -19.67
N THR A 791 19.75 37.64 -18.89
CA THR A 791 19.74 36.59 -17.88
C THR A 791 18.68 35.55 -18.24
N VAL A 792 18.75 34.39 -17.58
CA VAL A 792 17.72 33.35 -17.71
C VAL A 792 16.32 33.84 -17.32
N ALA A 793 16.22 34.87 -16.47
CA ALA A 793 14.94 35.44 -16.05
C ALA A 793 14.26 36.26 -17.16
N ASP A 794 15.03 36.78 -18.12
CA ASP A 794 14.50 37.50 -19.26
C ASP A 794 13.84 36.56 -20.28
N ALA A 795 14.15 35.27 -20.23
CA ALA A 795 13.63 34.27 -21.16
C ALA A 795 13.73 34.71 -22.64
N GLY A 796 14.82 35.39 -23.00
CA GLY A 796 15.06 35.89 -24.36
C GLY A 796 14.25 37.12 -24.76
N VAL A 797 13.54 37.77 -23.83
CA VAL A 797 12.72 38.98 -24.06
C VAL A 797 12.99 40.02 -22.98
N HIS A 798 13.34 41.24 -23.35
CA HIS A 798 13.51 42.33 -22.38
C HIS A 798 13.03 43.67 -22.94
N THR A 799 12.47 44.51 -22.06
CA THR A 799 11.96 45.83 -22.43
C THR A 799 12.89 46.92 -21.93
N PHE A 800 13.27 47.82 -22.84
CA PHE A 800 14.16 48.94 -22.59
C PHE A 800 13.44 50.26 -22.81
N SER A 801 14.06 51.37 -22.43
CA SER A 801 13.57 52.71 -22.72
C SER A 801 14.66 53.61 -23.30
N VAL A 802 14.30 54.40 -24.31
CA VAL A 802 15.18 55.39 -24.95
C VAL A 802 14.47 56.74 -25.03
N ILE A 803 15.25 57.81 -24.96
CA ILE A 803 14.79 59.18 -25.20
C ILE A 803 15.42 59.68 -26.49
N LEU A 804 14.60 59.94 -27.50
CA LEU A 804 15.01 60.60 -28.74
C LEU A 804 14.81 62.11 -28.57
N LYS A 805 15.79 62.91 -29.00
CA LYS A 805 15.85 64.36 -28.80
C LYS A 805 15.96 65.14 -30.10
N THR A 806 16.32 64.54 -31.23
CA THR A 806 16.42 65.23 -32.52
C THR A 806 15.15 65.01 -33.33
N ALA A 807 14.45 66.10 -33.67
CA ALA A 807 13.25 66.04 -34.48
C ALA A 807 13.53 65.50 -35.90
N GLY A 808 12.56 64.80 -36.48
CA GLY A 808 12.69 64.09 -37.76
C GLY A 808 12.52 62.59 -37.62
N THR A 809 12.82 61.84 -38.69
CA THR A 809 12.73 60.38 -38.70
C THR A 809 13.98 59.77 -38.09
N GLN A 810 13.80 58.97 -37.04
CA GLN A 810 14.88 58.32 -36.30
C GLN A 810 14.71 56.80 -36.26
N SER A 811 15.76 56.12 -35.80
CA SER A 811 15.81 54.66 -35.63
C SER A 811 16.53 54.28 -34.34
N ILE A 812 16.21 53.10 -33.83
CA ILE A 812 16.85 52.46 -32.68
C ILE A 812 17.39 51.13 -33.19
N THR A 813 18.68 50.89 -33.04
CA THR A 813 19.32 49.63 -33.44
C THR A 813 19.93 48.97 -32.22
N VAL A 814 19.74 47.66 -32.11
CA VAL A 814 20.29 46.82 -31.06
C VAL A 814 21.15 45.75 -31.73
N ALA A 815 22.33 45.49 -31.18
CA ALA A 815 23.22 44.45 -31.66
C ALA A 815 23.87 43.71 -30.50
N ASP A 816 24.05 42.40 -30.63
CA ASP A 816 24.91 41.63 -29.74
C ASP A 816 26.37 42.08 -29.89
N THR A 817 27.05 42.23 -28.76
CA THR A 817 28.42 42.76 -28.68
C THR A 817 29.50 41.77 -29.18
N THR A 818 29.19 40.47 -29.20
CA THR A 818 30.09 39.40 -29.64
C THR A 818 29.71 38.89 -31.04
N THR A 819 28.42 38.72 -31.30
CA THR A 819 27.87 38.18 -32.54
C THR A 819 27.21 39.31 -33.35
N ALA A 820 28.01 40.06 -34.11
CA ALA A 820 27.54 41.25 -34.82
C ALA A 820 26.39 41.00 -35.82
N SER A 821 26.20 39.76 -36.29
CA SER A 821 25.07 39.38 -37.15
C SER A 821 23.73 39.32 -36.40
N LEU A 822 23.75 39.21 -35.07
CA LEU A 822 22.56 39.21 -34.23
C LEU A 822 22.18 40.66 -33.90
N THR A 823 21.50 41.31 -34.85
CA THR A 823 21.08 42.71 -34.79
C THR A 823 19.61 42.86 -35.16
N GLY A 824 18.94 43.86 -34.58
CA GLY A 824 17.60 44.29 -34.97
C GLY A 824 17.47 45.81 -34.92
N THR A 825 16.59 46.36 -35.75
CA THR A 825 16.35 47.81 -35.85
C THR A 825 14.86 48.10 -35.85
N ASP A 826 14.43 49.02 -34.99
CA ASP A 826 13.14 49.70 -35.08
C ASP A 826 13.35 51.05 -35.79
N GLY A 827 12.88 51.15 -37.03
CA GLY A 827 13.14 52.29 -37.92
C GLY A 827 11.88 53.07 -38.27
N GLY A 828 12.05 54.33 -38.66
CA GLY A 828 10.93 55.16 -39.14
C GLY A 828 10.17 55.91 -38.04
N VAL A 829 10.75 56.03 -36.85
CA VAL A 829 10.15 56.74 -35.71
C VAL A 829 10.12 58.24 -35.98
N THR A 830 8.93 58.84 -36.04
CA THR A 830 8.78 60.29 -36.25
C THR A 830 8.87 61.06 -34.94
N VAL A 831 10.00 61.74 -34.70
CA VAL A 831 10.22 62.60 -33.53
C VAL A 831 9.77 64.03 -33.84
N LYS A 832 8.78 64.52 -33.10
CA LYS A 832 8.30 65.91 -33.17
C LYS A 832 9.13 66.79 -32.24
N PRO A 833 9.37 68.08 -32.58
CA PRO A 833 9.97 69.03 -31.65
C PRO A 833 9.19 69.11 -30.33
N ALA A 834 9.88 69.34 -29.21
CA ALA A 834 9.25 69.60 -27.93
C ALA A 834 8.68 71.03 -27.87
N ALA A 835 8.12 71.39 -26.72
CA ALA A 835 7.63 72.75 -26.50
C ALA A 835 8.76 73.79 -26.66
N ALA A 836 8.42 74.96 -27.20
CA ALA A 836 9.34 76.07 -27.35
C ALA A 836 9.97 76.45 -26.01
N SER A 837 11.29 76.56 -25.98
CA SER A 837 12.07 76.87 -24.78
C SER A 837 12.96 78.09 -24.95
N GLN A 838 13.36 78.41 -26.19
CA GLN A 838 14.23 79.53 -26.48
C GLN A 838 13.93 80.16 -27.84
N PHE A 839 14.23 81.45 -27.95
CA PHE A 839 14.38 82.12 -29.23
C PHE A 839 15.84 82.21 -29.59
N ILE A 840 16.20 81.86 -30.82
CA ILE A 840 17.51 82.16 -31.39
C ILE A 840 17.35 83.39 -32.28
N ILE A 841 18.12 84.43 -31.95
CA ILE A 841 18.14 85.69 -32.71
C ILE A 841 19.39 85.66 -33.59
N SER A 842 19.19 85.66 -34.90
CA SER A 842 20.26 85.81 -35.88
C SER A 842 20.17 87.20 -36.50
N ALA A 843 21.20 88.01 -36.30
CA ALA A 843 21.29 89.37 -36.79
C ALA A 843 22.74 89.68 -37.23
N ALA A 844 22.97 90.81 -37.88
CA ALA A 844 24.31 91.23 -38.27
C ALA A 844 25.20 91.45 -37.03
N SER A 845 26.51 91.23 -37.10
CA SER A 845 27.42 91.41 -35.94
C SER A 845 27.59 92.87 -35.50
N SER A 846 27.19 93.80 -36.35
CA SER A 846 27.18 95.24 -36.11
C SER A 846 26.21 95.89 -37.09
N VAL A 847 25.52 96.94 -36.66
CA VAL A 847 24.60 97.71 -37.51
C VAL A 847 25.03 99.18 -37.54
N THR A 848 24.64 99.90 -38.59
CA THR A 848 24.93 101.34 -38.69
C THR A 848 23.76 102.14 -38.12
N SER A 849 24.07 103.12 -37.27
CA SER A 849 23.08 104.03 -36.69
C SER A 849 22.18 104.66 -37.76
N GLY A 850 20.86 104.54 -37.60
CA GLY A 850 19.86 105.11 -38.52
C GLY A 850 19.65 104.32 -39.83
N VAL A 851 20.32 103.17 -40.01
CA VAL A 851 20.16 102.30 -41.18
C VAL A 851 19.29 101.10 -40.83
N ALA A 852 18.35 100.77 -41.71
CA ALA A 852 17.49 99.61 -41.56
C ALA A 852 18.29 98.30 -41.68
N PHE A 853 18.02 97.35 -40.79
CA PHE A 853 18.56 96.00 -40.84
C PHE A 853 17.46 94.95 -40.63
N SER A 854 17.84 93.70 -40.81
CA SER A 854 16.96 92.54 -40.63
C SER A 854 17.51 91.62 -39.54
N LEU A 855 16.61 90.92 -38.88
CA LEU A 855 16.94 89.81 -37.99
C LEU A 855 16.01 88.63 -38.25
N THR A 856 16.47 87.44 -37.95
CA THR A 856 15.67 86.21 -38.00
C THR A 856 15.49 85.68 -36.60
N ILE A 857 14.24 85.36 -36.25
CA ILE A 857 13.89 84.64 -35.03
C ILE A 857 13.59 83.20 -35.39
N THR A 858 14.36 82.28 -34.82
CA THR A 858 14.09 80.85 -34.83
C THR A 858 13.58 80.45 -33.46
N VAL A 859 12.46 79.74 -33.40
CA VAL A 859 11.88 79.21 -32.16
C VAL A 859 12.35 77.79 -31.99
N GLU A 860 13.12 77.53 -30.93
CA GLU A 860 13.67 76.21 -30.64
C GLU A 860 13.16 75.63 -29.33
N ASP A 861 13.10 74.30 -29.28
CA ASP A 861 12.92 73.57 -28.04
C ASP A 861 14.24 73.45 -27.25
N ALA A 862 14.20 72.78 -26.10
CA ALA A 862 15.36 72.67 -25.20
C ALA A 862 16.50 71.81 -25.78
N TYR A 863 16.27 71.13 -26.90
CA TYR A 863 17.23 70.25 -27.57
C TYR A 863 17.78 70.88 -28.86
N GLY A 864 17.36 72.11 -29.20
CA GLY A 864 17.74 72.84 -30.40
C GLY A 864 16.98 72.41 -31.65
N ASN A 865 15.78 71.83 -31.50
CA ASN A 865 14.91 71.57 -32.64
C ASN A 865 14.03 72.78 -32.93
N VAL A 866 13.87 73.13 -34.20
CA VAL A 866 12.92 74.17 -34.62
C VAL A 866 11.50 73.70 -34.31
N VAL A 867 10.76 74.47 -33.51
CA VAL A 867 9.38 74.18 -33.14
C VAL A 867 8.45 74.66 -34.25
N THR A 868 8.30 73.82 -35.27
CA THR A 868 7.60 74.19 -36.52
C THR A 868 6.12 74.52 -36.34
N GLY A 869 5.51 74.11 -35.22
CA GLY A 869 4.12 74.38 -34.87
C GLY A 869 3.92 75.54 -33.88
N TYR A 870 4.96 76.33 -33.59
CA TYR A 870 4.82 77.45 -32.66
C TYR A 870 3.88 78.53 -33.23
N VAL A 871 2.90 78.95 -32.42
CA VAL A 871 1.88 79.96 -32.77
C VAL A 871 1.78 81.09 -31.74
N GLY A 872 2.82 81.28 -30.93
CA GLY A 872 2.86 82.31 -29.91
C GLY A 872 3.07 83.71 -30.51
N THR A 873 2.68 84.72 -29.73
CA THR A 873 2.87 86.14 -30.09
C THR A 873 4.08 86.72 -29.39
N ILE A 874 5.03 87.25 -30.15
CA ILE A 874 6.26 87.86 -29.63
C ILE A 874 6.21 89.39 -29.62
N HIS A 875 6.93 89.99 -28.67
CA HIS A 875 7.10 91.43 -28.50
C HIS A 875 8.59 91.81 -28.49
N PHE A 876 8.92 92.95 -29.11
CA PHE A 876 10.28 93.49 -29.21
C PHE A 876 10.49 94.67 -28.24
N LYS A 877 11.64 94.69 -27.56
CA LYS A 877 12.09 95.80 -26.72
C LYS A 877 13.56 96.13 -26.99
N SER A 878 13.94 97.41 -26.96
CA SER A 878 15.33 97.84 -27.12
C SER A 878 15.78 98.76 -25.98
N THR A 879 17.08 98.76 -25.67
CA THR A 879 17.71 99.78 -24.81
C THR A 879 17.81 101.13 -25.50
N ASP A 880 17.77 101.16 -26.83
CA ASP A 880 17.62 102.38 -27.60
C ASP A 880 16.15 102.80 -27.62
N ARG A 881 15.82 103.81 -26.81
CA ARG A 881 14.47 104.37 -26.70
C ARG A 881 13.99 105.09 -27.96
N THR A 882 14.88 105.32 -28.92
CA THR A 882 14.57 105.94 -30.20
C THR A 882 14.52 104.93 -31.34
N ALA A 883 14.66 103.63 -31.05
CA ALA A 883 14.62 102.58 -32.06
C ALA A 883 13.25 102.48 -32.77
N THR A 884 13.28 102.10 -34.05
CA THR A 884 12.09 101.64 -34.77
C THR A 884 12.05 100.11 -34.70
N LEU A 885 11.11 99.57 -33.93
CA LEU A 885 10.94 98.13 -33.71
C LEU A 885 9.71 97.58 -34.46
N PRO A 886 9.69 96.29 -34.79
CA PRO A 886 8.50 95.66 -35.37
C PRO A 886 7.31 95.69 -34.40
N ALA A 887 6.10 95.63 -34.95
CA ALA A 887 4.90 95.36 -34.16
C ALA A 887 4.94 93.94 -33.57
N ASN A 888 4.08 93.66 -32.58
CA ASN A 888 3.92 92.30 -32.07
C ASN A 888 3.54 91.35 -33.21
N TYR A 889 4.14 90.17 -33.22
CA TYR A 889 3.97 89.20 -34.30
C TYR A 889 3.55 87.85 -33.75
N THR A 890 2.44 87.32 -34.26
CA THR A 890 1.96 85.97 -33.97
C THR A 890 2.51 85.02 -35.04
N PHE A 891 3.29 84.04 -34.63
CA PHE A 891 3.76 83.00 -35.54
C PHE A 891 2.58 82.18 -36.08
N THR A 892 2.73 81.73 -37.32
CA THR A 892 1.77 80.88 -38.02
C THR A 892 2.44 79.58 -38.45
N ALA A 893 1.62 78.58 -38.84
CA ALA A 893 2.15 77.34 -39.39
C ALA A 893 2.99 77.54 -40.67
N ALA A 894 2.80 78.66 -41.38
CA ALA A 894 3.59 78.99 -42.58
C ALA A 894 5.04 79.37 -42.24
N ASP A 895 5.27 79.93 -41.06
CA ASP A 895 6.61 80.33 -40.59
C ASP A 895 7.47 79.11 -40.23
N LYS A 896 6.85 77.96 -39.94
CA LYS A 896 7.55 76.73 -39.53
C LYS A 896 8.57 76.99 -38.40
N GLY A 897 8.22 77.88 -37.46
CA GLY A 897 9.06 78.25 -36.33
C GLY A 897 10.23 79.19 -36.67
N VAL A 898 10.30 79.75 -37.89
CA VAL A 898 11.35 80.71 -38.30
C VAL A 898 10.72 81.90 -39.01
N HIS A 899 10.96 83.12 -38.53
CA HIS A 899 10.48 84.34 -39.18
C HIS A 899 11.55 85.42 -39.27
N THR A 900 11.64 86.11 -40.40
CA THR A 900 12.61 87.19 -40.63
C THR A 900 11.90 88.55 -40.61
N PHE A 901 12.34 89.41 -39.70
CA PHE A 901 11.84 90.77 -39.54
C PHE A 901 12.78 91.73 -40.24
N THR A 902 12.23 92.61 -41.07
CA THR A 902 12.97 93.62 -41.85
C THR A 902 12.59 95.03 -41.41
N GLY A 903 13.48 95.99 -41.58
CA GLY A 903 13.15 97.41 -41.36
C GLY A 903 13.36 97.89 -39.93
N LEU A 904 14.13 97.15 -39.12
CA LEU A 904 14.50 97.58 -37.78
C LEU A 904 15.56 98.67 -37.85
N VAL A 905 15.45 99.70 -37.00
CA VAL A 905 16.42 100.81 -36.97
C VAL A 905 16.86 101.07 -35.53
N LEU A 906 18.18 101.04 -35.28
CA LEU A 906 18.80 101.53 -34.04
C LEU A 906 19.46 102.88 -34.33
N ASN A 907 19.14 103.89 -33.54
CA ASN A 907 19.53 105.29 -33.72
C ASN A 907 20.60 105.74 -32.72
N LYS A 908 20.82 105.00 -31.63
CA LYS A 908 21.82 105.33 -30.62
C LYS A 908 23.09 104.48 -30.80
N THR A 909 24.21 105.14 -31.10
CA THR A 909 25.53 104.50 -31.25
C THR A 909 26.01 103.81 -29.96
N GLY A 910 26.84 102.78 -30.12
CA GLY A 910 27.35 101.93 -29.05
C GLY A 910 26.51 100.66 -28.86
N LYS A 911 26.84 99.85 -27.84
CA LYS A 911 26.14 98.58 -27.57
C LYS A 911 24.68 98.81 -27.20
N GLN A 912 23.76 98.30 -28.02
CA GLN A 912 22.33 98.28 -27.73
C GLN A 912 21.83 96.84 -27.60
N THR A 913 20.95 96.59 -26.64
CA THR A 913 20.33 95.28 -26.44
C THR A 913 18.94 95.29 -27.05
N LEU A 914 18.68 94.33 -27.94
CA LEU A 914 17.35 94.01 -28.45
C LEU A 914 16.86 92.74 -27.76
N THR A 915 15.69 92.80 -27.12
CA THR A 915 15.06 91.70 -26.41
C THR A 915 13.76 91.31 -27.12
N VAL A 916 13.57 90.00 -27.29
CA VAL A 916 12.33 89.40 -27.77
C VAL A 916 11.73 88.56 -26.66
N THR A 917 10.42 88.70 -26.40
CA THR A 917 9.71 87.96 -25.35
C THR A 917 8.35 87.50 -25.87
N ASP A 918 7.95 86.27 -25.56
CA ASP A 918 6.58 85.81 -25.79
C ASP A 918 5.63 86.56 -24.83
N THR A 919 4.53 87.07 -25.37
CA THR A 919 3.56 87.90 -24.65
C THR A 919 2.77 87.15 -23.58
N LEU A 920 2.63 85.83 -23.68
CA LEU A 920 1.93 84.96 -22.73
C LEU A 920 2.89 84.12 -21.89
N ASN A 921 4.09 83.82 -22.39
CA ASN A 921 5.15 83.15 -21.65
C ASN A 921 6.38 84.06 -21.49
N SER A 922 6.39 84.88 -20.45
CA SER A 922 7.50 85.81 -20.18
C SER A 922 8.85 85.14 -19.92
N THR A 923 8.87 83.83 -19.64
CA THR A 923 10.11 83.05 -19.51
C THR A 923 10.74 82.68 -20.85
N LEU A 924 9.95 82.67 -21.94
CA LEU A 924 10.43 82.48 -23.30
C LEU A 924 10.88 83.85 -23.84
N THR A 925 12.15 84.18 -23.59
CA THR A 925 12.76 85.43 -24.01
C THR A 925 14.22 85.24 -24.38
N ASN A 926 14.74 86.05 -25.30
CA ASN A 926 16.17 86.14 -25.55
C ASN A 926 16.55 87.59 -25.91
N SER A 927 17.82 87.93 -25.72
CA SER A 927 18.35 89.23 -26.10
C SER A 927 19.64 89.11 -26.90
N VAL A 928 19.82 89.96 -27.90
CA VAL A 928 21.06 90.12 -28.65
C VAL A 928 21.62 91.52 -28.41
N ILE A 929 22.95 91.63 -28.35
CA ILE A 929 23.64 92.92 -28.24
C ILE A 929 24.19 93.27 -29.63
N GLU A 930 23.75 94.40 -30.15
CA GLU A 930 24.20 94.96 -31.42
C GLU A 930 25.19 96.10 -31.16
N ASP A 931 26.36 96.06 -31.82
CA ASP A 931 27.25 97.22 -31.84
C ASP A 931 26.78 98.20 -32.92
N VAL A 932 26.21 99.32 -32.47
CA VAL A 932 25.66 100.34 -33.36
C VAL A 932 26.76 101.35 -33.70
N LEU A 933 27.31 101.20 -34.90
CA LEU A 933 28.38 102.06 -35.40
C LEU A 933 27.84 103.41 -35.85
N ALA A 934 28.63 104.47 -35.64
CA ALA A 934 28.28 105.79 -36.17
C ALA A 934 28.22 105.73 -37.70
N ALA A 935 27.18 106.32 -38.29
CA ALA A 935 27.12 106.51 -39.72
C ALA A 935 28.38 107.27 -40.20
N PRO A 936 29.05 106.82 -41.28
CA PRO A 936 30.26 107.48 -41.75
C PRO A 936 29.97 108.96 -42.00
N ARG A 937 30.77 109.84 -41.38
CA ARG A 937 30.65 111.29 -41.59
C ARG A 937 30.87 111.55 -43.08
N LYS A 938 29.81 111.95 -43.80
CA LYS A 938 29.97 112.59 -45.10
C LYS A 938 30.79 113.85 -44.87
N HIS A 939 32.04 113.86 -45.31
CA HIS A 939 32.80 115.10 -45.45
C HIS A 939 32.13 115.92 -46.56
N LYS A 940 31.26 116.83 -46.11
CA LYS A 940 30.54 117.92 -46.82
C LYS A 940 29.93 117.59 -48.18
#